data_AF-A0A8K0KF95-F1
#
_entry.id   AF-A0A8K0KF95-F1
#
_cell.length_a   1.000
_cell.length_b   1.000
_cell.length_c   1.000
_cell.angle_alpha   90.00
_cell.angle_beta   90.00
_cell.angle_gamma   90.00
#
_symmetry.space_group_name_H-M   'P 1'
#
loop_
_entity.id
_entity.type
_entity.pdbx_description
1 polymer ?
#
loop_
_entity_poly.entity_id
_entity_poly.type
_entity_poly.pdbx_seq_one_letter_code
_entity_poly.pdbx_strand_id
1 'polypeptide(L)'
;METDMSHDVTTNLRSELAALQYKRDRLLSELQETKGKLSSRDQKVAELQAECEKLREQAARQNAIIASLKKRIHDLEEKEQSLSSSVDRSDVLNQNLQRDNRYQTDRIKDLEQKVSSEEKLKEASRRAMQDFVQRLSNALGSESLESAVSSPEGLVLRATELVQETARLRSKSGVLSDSLSSVEIELRGLRDSLDRALQDKENIQRQAASHLMELDRTRQEKESLELRYKVLERELTDLRGQLSDATRSLGNASGDLAKREAAICQLRDEVKMKEERVNKAQGEVHRILEMMAAQLSSPTQFVEARESSIRERISEVLLDIKEKTTEIDNLRDKVGGASLQLTHQVDLNEQASRRIRNLEDDRTLLESRLRDTEGQVATLEMARDNLRREKTSFCNFLERLSRALGVDDMSQDTAGGDAGKSYELSYDALLLRAEQLARLESDKLVDKTAAVYQLQRRVRTLREQLQRRDLHLDLLRRKISLQEESTRIRSILEGERDNANLRVKKLLKQVERLQMQITEERETNKSLKAQLTDATDYKKIVHAHREYSMVSRRYEDPRLLNNPGNNPGLDGLGNIGGTGVPSPITGVNISTGGMGIGGSRARSRCYDDSGFVDPPDLSASPGLLLDDDIFPDDNLSGAYNKRPLRTST
;
A
#
# COMPACT_ATOMS: atom_id res chain seq x y z
N MET A 1 15.03 60.65 -31.06
CA MET A 1 14.41 59.47 -31.69
C MET A 1 15.41 58.68 -32.52
N GLU A 2 15.83 59.12 -33.72
CA GLU A 2 16.83 58.37 -34.51
C GLU A 2 18.15 58.15 -33.75
N THR A 3 18.58 59.15 -32.98
CA THR A 3 19.75 59.10 -32.09
C THR A 3 19.62 58.05 -30.98
N ASP A 4 18.44 57.89 -30.40
CA ASP A 4 18.19 56.96 -29.29
C ASP A 4 18.12 55.53 -29.81
N MET A 5 17.40 55.33 -30.93
CA MET A 5 17.36 54.05 -31.65
C MET A 5 18.76 53.59 -32.08
N SER A 6 19.62 54.51 -32.51
CA SER A 6 21.03 54.22 -32.82
C SER A 6 21.85 53.82 -31.58
N HIS A 7 21.56 54.44 -30.43
CA HIS A 7 22.18 54.07 -29.15
C HIS A 7 21.74 52.68 -28.67
N ASP A 8 20.45 52.35 -28.72
CA ASP A 8 19.96 51.03 -28.31
C ASP A 8 20.42 49.90 -29.23
N VAL A 9 20.58 50.17 -30.53
CA VAL A 9 21.22 49.21 -31.45
C VAL A 9 22.71 49.04 -31.11
N THR A 10 23.44 50.10 -30.75
CA THR A 10 24.86 49.97 -30.38
C THR A 10 25.10 49.39 -28.98
N THR A 11 24.18 49.50 -28.02
CA THR A 11 24.27 48.79 -26.74
C THR A 11 23.98 47.29 -26.90
N ASN A 12 22.98 46.92 -27.68
CA ASN A 12 22.68 45.51 -27.99
C ASN A 12 23.81 44.83 -28.77
N LEU A 13 24.35 45.46 -29.82
CA LEU A 13 25.51 44.90 -30.53
C LEU A 13 26.75 44.76 -29.65
N ARG A 14 26.91 45.60 -28.61
CA ARG A 14 27.99 45.45 -27.61
C ARG A 14 27.74 44.32 -26.63
N SER A 15 26.50 44.11 -26.18
CA SER A 15 26.17 43.01 -25.26
C SER A 15 26.25 41.65 -25.96
N GLU A 16 25.78 41.55 -27.21
CA GLU A 16 25.97 40.37 -28.07
C GLU A 16 27.46 40.07 -28.31
N LEU A 17 28.26 41.09 -28.67
CA LEU A 17 29.69 40.93 -28.89
C LEU A 17 30.42 40.49 -27.60
N ALA A 18 30.05 41.01 -26.44
CA ALA A 18 30.59 40.57 -25.14
C ALA A 18 30.17 39.12 -24.81
N ALA A 19 28.92 38.74 -25.07
CA ALA A 19 28.44 37.37 -24.87
C ALA A 19 29.15 36.37 -25.81
N LEU A 20 29.41 36.76 -27.06
CA LEU A 20 30.18 35.97 -28.03
C LEU A 20 31.66 35.86 -27.64
N GLN A 21 32.27 36.92 -27.10
CA GLN A 21 33.62 36.87 -26.53
C GLN A 21 33.71 35.92 -25.33
N TYR A 22 32.78 36.03 -24.37
CA TYR A 22 32.72 35.11 -23.24
C TYR A 22 32.53 33.65 -23.68
N LYS A 23 31.65 33.40 -24.67
CA LYS A 23 31.45 32.07 -25.25
C LYS A 23 32.71 31.54 -25.95
N ARG A 24 33.43 32.39 -26.70
CA ARG A 24 34.73 32.07 -27.31
C ARG A 24 35.75 31.67 -26.24
N ASP A 25 35.90 32.48 -25.19
CA ASP A 25 36.95 32.27 -24.19
C ASP A 25 36.69 31.05 -23.31
N ARG A 26 35.41 30.81 -22.98
CA ARG A 26 34.97 29.55 -22.38
C ARG A 26 35.29 28.33 -23.27
N LEU A 27 34.95 28.38 -24.55
CA LEU A 27 35.22 27.28 -25.49
C LEU A 27 36.74 27.07 -25.71
N LEU A 28 37.55 28.12 -25.67
CA LEU A 28 39.02 28.01 -25.71
C LEU A 28 39.56 27.33 -24.44
N SER A 29 39.01 27.64 -23.26
CA SER A 29 39.37 26.97 -22.01
C SER A 29 38.96 25.48 -22.02
N GLU A 30 37.76 25.15 -22.49
CA GLU A 30 37.28 23.76 -22.65
C GLU A 30 38.12 23.00 -23.69
N LEU A 31 38.54 23.65 -24.78
CA LEU A 31 39.47 23.10 -25.78
C LEU A 31 40.86 22.83 -25.19
N GLN A 32 41.36 23.72 -24.32
CA GLN A 32 42.68 23.55 -23.72
C GLN A 32 42.69 22.48 -22.63
N GLU A 33 41.62 22.38 -21.84
CA GLU A 33 41.43 21.30 -20.87
C GLU A 33 41.29 19.93 -21.56
N THR A 34 40.53 19.84 -22.65
CA THR A 34 40.39 18.60 -23.43
C THR A 34 41.70 18.19 -24.13
N LYS A 35 42.50 19.14 -24.64
CA LYS A 35 43.88 18.86 -25.11
C LYS A 35 44.78 18.32 -23.99
N GLY A 36 44.71 18.87 -22.77
CA GLY A 36 45.44 18.35 -21.62
C GLY A 36 45.02 16.92 -21.24
N LYS A 37 43.71 16.64 -21.26
CA LYS A 37 43.13 15.29 -21.03
C LYS A 37 43.46 14.29 -22.15
N LEU A 38 43.73 14.76 -23.37
CA LEU A 38 44.19 13.92 -24.48
C LEU A 38 45.68 13.58 -24.30
N SER A 39 46.53 14.60 -24.10
CA SER A 39 47.98 14.41 -23.91
C SER A 39 48.32 13.47 -22.73
N SER A 40 47.58 13.54 -21.62
CA SER A 40 47.78 12.60 -20.50
C SER A 40 47.29 11.18 -20.78
N ARG A 41 46.30 11.00 -21.68
CA ARG A 41 45.92 9.68 -22.21
C ARG A 41 46.98 9.13 -23.16
N ASP A 42 47.49 9.95 -24.07
CA ASP A 42 48.53 9.54 -25.03
C ASP A 42 49.81 9.10 -24.30
N GLN A 43 50.22 9.85 -23.26
CA GLN A 43 51.30 9.47 -22.35
C GLN A 43 51.04 8.11 -21.67
N LYS A 44 49.81 7.88 -21.15
CA LYS A 44 49.45 6.60 -20.51
C LYS A 44 49.39 5.44 -21.51
N VAL A 45 49.01 5.68 -22.77
CA VAL A 45 49.07 4.70 -23.85
C VAL A 45 50.51 4.33 -24.18
N ALA A 46 51.42 5.30 -24.29
CA ALA A 46 52.85 5.05 -24.52
C ALA A 46 53.50 4.24 -23.38
N GLU A 47 53.15 4.54 -22.12
CA GLU A 47 53.59 3.75 -20.96
C GLU A 47 53.12 2.28 -21.04
N LEU A 48 51.84 2.06 -21.35
CA LEU A 48 51.28 0.71 -21.48
C LEU A 48 51.86 -0.06 -22.68
N GLN A 49 52.18 0.63 -23.78
CA GLN A 49 52.88 0.03 -24.92
C GLN A 49 54.28 -0.45 -24.52
N ALA A 50 55.07 0.39 -23.85
CA ALA A 50 56.40 0.02 -23.35
C ALA A 50 56.37 -1.10 -22.30
N GLU A 51 55.30 -1.21 -21.51
CA GLU A 51 55.07 -2.33 -20.59
C GLU A 51 54.73 -3.63 -21.35
N CYS A 52 53.84 -3.57 -22.34
CA CYS A 52 53.54 -4.71 -23.23
C CYS A 52 54.78 -5.21 -23.99
N GLU A 53 55.68 -4.32 -24.41
CA GLU A 53 56.93 -4.70 -25.08
C GLU A 53 57.89 -5.42 -24.14
N LYS A 54 58.09 -4.93 -22.91
CA LYS A 54 58.89 -5.62 -21.87
C LYS A 54 58.34 -7.00 -21.55
N LEU A 55 57.02 -7.15 -21.43
CA LEU A 55 56.37 -8.45 -21.18
C LEU A 55 56.54 -9.42 -22.36
N ARG A 56 56.47 -8.93 -23.61
CA ARG A 56 56.78 -9.74 -24.81
C ARG A 56 58.24 -10.17 -24.83
N GLU A 57 59.18 -9.28 -24.50
CA GLU A 57 60.60 -9.62 -24.46
C GLU A 57 60.90 -10.65 -23.36
N GLN A 58 60.32 -10.48 -22.17
CA GLN A 58 60.43 -11.44 -21.07
C GLN A 58 59.87 -12.81 -21.46
N ALA A 59 58.70 -12.87 -22.11
CA ALA A 59 58.13 -14.12 -22.60
C ALA A 59 59.02 -14.78 -23.68
N ALA A 60 59.62 -14.00 -24.58
CA ALA A 60 60.57 -14.52 -25.57
C ALA A 60 61.83 -15.11 -24.91
N ARG A 61 62.41 -14.40 -23.93
CA ARG A 61 63.55 -14.88 -23.12
C ARG A 61 63.22 -16.16 -22.36
N GLN A 62 62.04 -16.23 -21.72
CA GLN A 62 61.57 -17.43 -21.02
C GLN A 62 61.35 -18.61 -21.97
N ASN A 63 60.74 -18.39 -23.15
CA ASN A 63 60.55 -19.43 -24.15
C ASN A 63 61.89 -19.97 -24.71
N ALA A 64 62.90 -19.11 -24.87
CA ALA A 64 64.25 -19.55 -25.27
C ALA A 64 64.91 -20.44 -24.19
N ILE A 65 64.75 -20.09 -22.90
CA ILE A 65 65.20 -20.93 -21.78
C ILE A 65 64.46 -22.27 -21.75
N ILE A 66 63.13 -22.27 -21.92
CA ILE A 66 62.33 -23.50 -21.96
C ILE A 66 62.75 -24.40 -23.13
N ALA A 67 63.05 -23.82 -24.30
CA ALA A 67 63.55 -24.58 -25.45
C ALA A 67 64.93 -25.19 -25.19
N SER A 68 65.86 -24.45 -24.56
CA SER A 68 67.20 -24.97 -24.23
C SER A 68 67.15 -26.07 -23.17
N LEU A 69 66.27 -25.93 -22.17
CA LEU A 69 66.04 -26.96 -21.15
C LEU A 69 65.39 -28.22 -21.75
N LYS A 70 64.38 -28.08 -22.61
CA LYS A 70 63.78 -29.22 -23.33
C LYS A 70 64.80 -29.97 -24.18
N LYS A 71 65.65 -29.24 -24.93
CA LYS A 71 66.76 -29.88 -25.65
C LYS A 71 67.71 -30.59 -24.68
N ARG A 72 68.09 -29.96 -23.56
CA ARG A 72 69.02 -30.57 -22.61
C ARG A 72 68.46 -31.83 -21.94
N ILE A 73 67.15 -31.90 -21.71
CA ILE A 73 66.49 -33.13 -21.24
C ILE A 73 66.62 -34.21 -22.31
N HIS A 74 66.29 -33.92 -23.56
CA HIS A 74 66.42 -34.86 -24.67
C HIS A 74 67.88 -35.35 -24.89
N ASP A 75 68.85 -34.42 -24.86
CA ASP A 75 70.30 -34.70 -24.89
C ASP A 75 70.76 -35.62 -23.72
N LEU A 76 69.96 -35.78 -22.66
CA LEU A 76 70.23 -36.67 -21.52
C LEU A 76 69.47 -37.99 -21.64
N GLU A 77 68.20 -37.97 -22.07
CA GLU A 77 67.38 -39.16 -22.37
C GLU A 77 68.07 -40.06 -23.42
N GLU A 78 68.59 -39.49 -24.51
CA GLU A 78 69.36 -40.23 -25.52
C GLU A 78 70.62 -40.89 -24.93
N LYS A 79 71.28 -40.21 -23.99
CA LYS A 79 72.49 -40.73 -23.33
C LYS A 79 72.17 -41.82 -22.33
N GLU A 80 71.09 -41.70 -21.58
CA GLU A 80 70.58 -42.75 -20.68
C GLU A 80 70.19 -43.99 -21.49
N GLN A 81 69.48 -43.83 -22.61
CA GLN A 81 69.12 -44.93 -23.49
C GLN A 81 70.36 -45.59 -24.13
N SER A 82 71.38 -44.81 -24.52
CA SER A 82 72.65 -45.35 -25.02
C SER A 82 73.48 -46.04 -23.93
N LEU A 83 73.43 -45.57 -22.69
CA LEU A 83 74.15 -46.18 -21.57
C LEU A 83 73.46 -47.49 -21.16
N SER A 84 72.14 -47.50 -21.05
CA SER A 84 71.34 -48.71 -20.81
C SER A 84 71.63 -49.78 -21.87
N SER A 85 71.58 -49.39 -23.15
CA SER A 85 71.95 -50.26 -24.29
C SER A 85 73.40 -50.76 -24.26
N SER A 86 74.29 -50.10 -23.50
CA SER A 86 75.68 -50.53 -23.29
C SER A 86 75.83 -51.43 -22.06
N VAL A 87 75.03 -51.22 -21.01
CA VAL A 87 74.93 -52.11 -19.84
C VAL A 87 74.35 -53.46 -20.26
N ASP A 88 73.24 -53.49 -21.02
CA ASP A 88 72.65 -54.73 -21.55
C ASP A 88 73.68 -55.61 -22.29
N ARG A 89 74.51 -54.98 -23.14
CA ARG A 89 75.59 -55.67 -23.87
C ARG A 89 76.70 -56.16 -22.94
N SER A 90 77.07 -55.34 -21.96
CA SER A 90 78.08 -55.69 -20.95
C SER A 90 77.61 -56.85 -20.08
N ASP A 91 76.31 -56.92 -19.73
CA ASP A 91 75.76 -57.98 -18.91
C ASP A 91 75.58 -59.29 -19.68
N VAL A 92 75.23 -59.23 -20.98
CA VAL A 92 75.30 -60.41 -21.86
C VAL A 92 76.73 -60.93 -21.98
N LEU A 93 77.73 -60.05 -22.11
CA LEU A 93 79.14 -60.42 -22.14
C LEU A 93 79.60 -61.02 -20.79
N ASN A 94 79.26 -60.39 -19.66
CA ASN A 94 79.55 -60.88 -18.32
C ASN A 94 78.92 -62.26 -18.07
N GLN A 95 77.68 -62.49 -18.49
CA GLN A 95 77.04 -63.79 -18.39
C GLN A 95 77.76 -64.87 -19.21
N ASN A 96 78.25 -64.54 -20.41
CA ASN A 96 79.03 -65.46 -21.23
C ASN A 96 80.38 -65.78 -20.58
N LEU A 97 81.12 -64.76 -20.14
CA LEU A 97 82.38 -64.94 -19.41
C LEU A 97 82.19 -65.75 -18.11
N GLN A 98 81.06 -65.61 -17.42
CA GLN A 98 80.73 -66.46 -16.27
C GLN A 98 80.42 -67.92 -16.65
N ARG A 99 79.79 -68.18 -17.81
CA ARG A 99 79.57 -69.55 -18.32
C ARG A 99 80.91 -70.20 -18.66
N ASP A 100 81.77 -69.49 -19.38
CA ASP A 100 83.10 -69.96 -19.76
C ASP A 100 84.00 -70.17 -18.53
N ASN A 101 83.99 -69.25 -17.57
CA ASN A 101 84.77 -69.38 -16.33
C ASN A 101 84.34 -70.60 -15.49
N ARG A 102 83.04 -70.90 -15.40
CA ARG A 102 82.54 -72.14 -14.76
C ARG A 102 83.04 -73.37 -15.52
N TYR A 103 82.92 -73.39 -16.85
CA TYR A 103 83.40 -74.49 -17.69
C TYR A 103 84.91 -74.75 -17.50
N GLN A 104 85.73 -73.69 -17.49
CA GLN A 104 87.17 -73.81 -17.23
C GLN A 104 87.46 -74.26 -15.79
N THR A 105 86.68 -73.79 -14.80
CA THR A 105 86.83 -74.19 -13.39
C THR A 105 86.53 -75.68 -13.20
N ASP A 106 85.47 -76.20 -13.83
CA ASP A 106 85.16 -77.63 -13.78
C ASP A 106 86.18 -78.45 -14.58
N ARG A 107 86.68 -77.92 -15.71
CA ARG A 107 87.77 -78.54 -16.47
C ARG A 107 89.10 -78.60 -15.71
N ILE A 108 89.38 -77.63 -14.83
CA ILE A 108 90.55 -77.66 -13.94
C ILE A 108 90.42 -78.81 -12.93
N LYS A 109 89.29 -78.97 -12.25
CA LYS A 109 89.04 -80.09 -11.31
C LYS A 109 89.23 -81.45 -11.99
N ASP A 110 88.72 -81.57 -13.21
CA ASP A 110 88.83 -82.73 -14.12
C ASP A 110 90.31 -83.14 -14.38
N LEU A 111 91.21 -82.15 -14.40
CA LEU A 111 92.65 -82.32 -14.65
C LEU A 111 93.42 -82.53 -13.34
N GLU A 112 93.08 -81.80 -12.27
CA GLU A 112 93.63 -81.99 -10.92
C GLU A 112 93.39 -83.42 -10.42
N GLN A 113 92.19 -83.97 -10.64
CA GLN A 113 91.86 -85.35 -10.30
C GLN A 113 92.73 -86.37 -11.06
N LYS A 114 93.05 -86.09 -12.33
CA LYS A 114 93.91 -86.94 -13.17
C LYS A 114 95.37 -86.88 -12.72
N VAL A 115 95.91 -85.68 -12.51
CA VAL A 115 97.28 -85.49 -12.00
C VAL A 115 97.44 -86.19 -10.64
N SER A 116 96.49 -86.01 -9.72
CA SER A 116 96.48 -86.70 -8.42
C SER A 116 96.38 -88.23 -8.53
N SER A 117 95.92 -88.78 -9.65
CA SER A 117 95.93 -90.23 -9.90
C SER A 117 97.28 -90.72 -10.44
N GLU A 118 97.94 -89.95 -11.31
CA GLU A 118 99.27 -90.28 -11.85
C GLU A 118 100.38 -90.13 -10.80
N GLU A 119 100.32 -89.12 -9.93
CA GLU A 119 101.30 -88.94 -8.85
C GLU A 119 101.34 -90.14 -7.90
N LYS A 120 100.18 -90.73 -7.60
CA LYS A 120 100.08 -91.93 -6.74
C LYS A 120 100.74 -93.15 -7.40
N LEU A 121 100.62 -93.30 -8.72
CA LEU A 121 101.32 -94.33 -9.49
C LEU A 121 102.84 -94.10 -9.52
N LYS A 122 103.28 -92.85 -9.67
CA LYS A 122 104.69 -92.46 -9.71
C LYS A 122 105.41 -92.64 -8.38
N GLU A 123 104.78 -92.30 -7.27
CA GLU A 123 105.37 -92.48 -5.93
C GLU A 123 105.45 -93.96 -5.53
N ALA A 124 104.53 -94.81 -6.01
CA ALA A 124 104.60 -96.25 -5.81
C ALA A 124 105.83 -96.89 -6.50
N SER A 125 106.12 -96.52 -7.75
CA SER A 125 107.29 -97.05 -8.46
C SER A 125 108.63 -96.53 -7.91
N ARG A 126 108.67 -95.28 -7.42
CA ARG A 126 109.87 -94.69 -6.81
C ARG A 126 110.38 -95.48 -5.58
N ARG A 127 109.47 -95.97 -4.73
CA ARG A 127 109.82 -96.71 -3.50
C ARG A 127 110.46 -98.07 -3.82
N ALA A 128 109.88 -98.81 -4.76
CA ALA A 128 110.44 -100.09 -5.22
C ALA A 128 111.89 -99.99 -5.73
N MET A 129 112.28 -98.82 -6.26
CA MET A 129 113.64 -98.57 -6.73
C MET A 129 114.63 -98.27 -5.59
N GLN A 130 114.22 -97.61 -4.50
CA GLN A 130 115.09 -97.38 -3.34
C GLN A 130 115.42 -98.68 -2.61
N ASP A 131 114.44 -99.57 -2.44
CA ASP A 131 114.59 -100.89 -1.80
C ASP A 131 115.57 -101.82 -2.55
N PHE A 132 115.83 -101.55 -3.83
CA PHE A 132 116.81 -102.27 -4.65
C PHE A 132 118.23 -101.74 -4.40
N VAL A 133 118.44 -100.42 -4.44
CA VAL A 133 119.76 -99.77 -4.28
C VAL A 133 120.38 -100.06 -2.90
N GLN A 134 119.56 -100.06 -1.83
CA GLN A 134 120.06 -100.31 -0.48
C GLN A 134 120.66 -101.72 -0.31
N ARG A 135 120.23 -102.70 -1.12
CA ARG A 135 120.76 -104.08 -1.10
C ARG A 135 122.13 -104.20 -1.75
N LEU A 136 122.46 -103.31 -2.70
CA LEU A 136 123.72 -103.32 -3.44
C LEU A 136 124.88 -102.75 -2.61
N SER A 137 124.67 -101.62 -1.93
CA SER A 137 125.75 -100.95 -1.17
C SER A 137 126.31 -101.82 -0.04
N ASN A 138 125.47 -102.65 0.59
CA ASN A 138 125.86 -103.54 1.67
C ASN A 138 126.80 -104.69 1.23
N ALA A 139 127.05 -104.87 -0.07
CA ALA A 139 127.85 -105.98 -0.61
C ALA A 139 129.31 -105.63 -0.96
N LEU A 140 129.73 -104.36 -0.83
CA LEU A 140 130.93 -103.83 -1.51
C LEU A 140 131.92 -103.02 -0.62
N GLY A 141 131.88 -103.17 0.71
CA GLY A 141 132.65 -102.31 1.63
C GLY A 141 134.17 -102.35 1.43
N SER A 142 134.79 -101.18 1.23
CA SER A 142 136.24 -101.02 0.97
C SER A 142 136.72 -99.59 1.21
N GLU A 143 137.85 -99.42 1.91
CA GLU A 143 138.82 -98.31 1.75
C GLU A 143 140.24 -98.82 2.07
N SER A 144 141.27 -98.27 1.41
CA SER A 144 142.69 -98.64 1.58
C SER A 144 143.61 -97.62 0.90
N LEU A 145 144.84 -97.41 1.40
CA LEU A 145 145.95 -96.86 0.61
C LEU A 145 147.33 -97.08 1.24
N GLU A 146 148.35 -97.23 0.38
CA GLU A 146 149.73 -97.61 0.69
C GLU A 146 150.71 -96.89 -0.28
N SER A 147 151.90 -96.47 0.17
CA SER A 147 152.89 -95.76 -0.67
C SER A 147 154.24 -95.53 0.06
N ALA A 148 155.42 -95.42 -0.58
CA ALA A 148 155.97 -96.04 -1.79
C ALA A 148 157.52 -95.87 -1.80
N VAL A 149 158.23 -96.69 -2.59
CA VAL A 149 159.70 -96.80 -2.65
C VAL A 149 160.36 -95.64 -3.43
N SER A 150 161.64 -95.35 -3.17
CA SER A 150 162.48 -94.43 -3.97
C SER A 150 163.61 -95.18 -4.71
N SER A 151 163.74 -94.92 -6.02
CA SER A 151 164.76 -95.49 -6.94
C SER A 151 165.08 -94.47 -8.04
N PRO A 152 166.30 -94.43 -8.64
CA PRO A 152 166.66 -93.43 -9.66
C PRO A 152 165.80 -93.48 -10.94
N GLU A 153 165.21 -94.61 -11.33
CA GLU A 153 164.20 -94.62 -12.40
C GLU A 153 162.97 -93.77 -12.04
N GLY A 154 162.58 -93.76 -10.77
CA GLY A 154 161.54 -92.89 -10.22
C GLY A 154 161.87 -91.39 -10.32
N LEU A 155 163.15 -91.00 -10.39
CA LEU A 155 163.54 -89.61 -10.64
C LEU A 155 163.39 -89.22 -12.12
N VAL A 156 163.62 -90.16 -13.04
CA VAL A 156 163.33 -89.96 -14.48
C VAL A 156 161.81 -89.92 -14.72
N LEU A 157 161.06 -90.80 -14.05
CA LEU A 157 159.60 -90.73 -13.99
C LEU A 157 159.15 -89.36 -13.47
N ARG A 158 159.73 -88.88 -12.37
CA ARG A 158 159.40 -87.58 -11.80
C ARG A 158 159.73 -86.40 -12.73
N ALA A 159 160.78 -86.51 -13.53
CA ALA A 159 161.10 -85.50 -14.55
C ALA A 159 160.06 -85.50 -15.68
N THR A 160 159.59 -86.66 -16.16
CA THR A 160 158.54 -86.73 -17.19
C THR A 160 157.18 -86.31 -16.64
N GLU A 161 156.84 -86.66 -15.39
CA GLU A 161 155.68 -86.13 -14.66
C GLU A 161 155.71 -84.59 -14.57
N LEU A 162 156.85 -83.98 -14.25
CA LEU A 162 156.98 -82.52 -14.17
C LEU A 162 156.81 -81.85 -15.54
N VAL A 163 157.26 -82.47 -16.64
CA VAL A 163 157.02 -81.96 -18.00
C VAL A 163 155.55 -82.11 -18.40
N GLN A 164 154.91 -83.25 -18.08
CA GLN A 164 153.48 -83.46 -18.30
C GLN A 164 152.62 -82.49 -17.48
N GLU A 165 152.96 -82.26 -16.20
CA GLU A 165 152.29 -81.28 -15.35
C GLU A 165 152.52 -79.85 -15.87
N THR A 166 153.72 -79.52 -16.38
CA THR A 166 153.97 -78.22 -17.02
C THR A 166 153.17 -78.03 -18.32
N ALA A 167 152.83 -79.10 -19.03
CA ALA A 167 151.90 -79.06 -20.15
C ALA A 167 150.44 -78.92 -19.66
N ARG A 168 150.04 -79.68 -18.64
CA ARG A 168 148.71 -79.64 -18.02
C ARG A 168 148.40 -78.28 -17.39
N LEU A 169 149.37 -77.66 -16.71
CA LEU A 169 149.27 -76.32 -16.13
C LEU A 169 149.16 -75.24 -17.21
N ARG A 170 149.88 -75.36 -18.34
CA ARG A 170 149.71 -74.43 -19.48
C ARG A 170 148.34 -74.58 -20.13
N SER A 171 147.85 -75.80 -20.33
CA SER A 171 146.48 -76.06 -20.81
C SER A 171 145.44 -75.47 -19.86
N LYS A 172 145.57 -75.74 -18.55
CA LYS A 172 144.71 -75.17 -17.49
C LYS A 172 144.77 -73.63 -17.48
N SER A 173 145.93 -73.02 -17.71
CA SER A 173 146.09 -71.57 -17.78
C SER A 173 145.38 -70.97 -18.99
N GLY A 174 145.35 -71.67 -20.14
CA GLY A 174 144.55 -71.28 -21.30
C GLY A 174 143.05 -71.32 -20.98
N VAL A 175 142.55 -72.45 -20.48
CA VAL A 175 141.14 -72.61 -20.08
C VAL A 175 140.71 -71.58 -19.03
N LEU A 176 141.58 -71.23 -18.06
CA LEU A 176 141.31 -70.17 -17.09
C LEU A 176 141.30 -68.77 -17.73
N SER A 177 142.13 -68.51 -18.73
CA SER A 177 142.12 -67.24 -19.48
C SER A 177 140.86 -67.09 -20.34
N ASP A 178 140.45 -68.17 -21.01
CA ASP A 178 139.22 -68.18 -21.82
C ASP A 178 137.97 -68.05 -20.94
N SER A 179 137.95 -68.75 -19.79
CA SER A 179 136.89 -68.62 -18.78
C SER A 179 136.84 -67.22 -18.17
N LEU A 180 137.98 -66.58 -17.91
CA LEU A 180 138.04 -65.20 -17.44
C LEU A 180 137.48 -64.23 -18.49
N SER A 181 137.83 -64.43 -19.77
CA SER A 181 137.32 -63.65 -20.90
C SER A 181 135.79 -63.77 -21.04
N SER A 182 135.23 -64.98 -20.89
CA SER A 182 133.77 -65.19 -20.84
C SER A 182 133.13 -64.42 -19.70
N VAL A 183 133.66 -64.55 -18.49
CA VAL A 183 133.15 -63.85 -17.29
C VAL A 183 133.28 -62.33 -17.43
N GLU A 184 134.33 -61.80 -18.05
CA GLU A 184 134.43 -60.37 -18.35
C GLU A 184 133.36 -59.89 -19.35
N ILE A 185 133.03 -60.68 -20.37
CA ILE A 185 131.98 -60.36 -21.35
C ILE A 185 130.60 -60.44 -20.66
N GLU A 186 130.36 -61.46 -19.84
CA GLU A 186 129.14 -61.62 -19.05
C GLU A 186 128.96 -60.46 -18.05
N LEU A 187 130.01 -60.05 -17.33
CA LEU A 187 129.97 -58.91 -16.42
C LEU A 187 129.68 -57.58 -17.13
N ARG A 188 130.19 -57.38 -18.35
CA ARG A 188 129.83 -56.22 -19.18
C ARG A 188 128.35 -56.28 -19.59
N GLY A 189 127.87 -57.42 -20.08
CA GLY A 189 126.46 -57.60 -20.44
C GLY A 189 125.49 -57.46 -19.25
N LEU A 190 125.89 -57.88 -18.06
CA LEU A 190 125.15 -57.66 -16.81
C LEU A 190 125.12 -56.18 -16.43
N ARG A 191 126.24 -55.46 -16.58
CA ARG A 191 126.30 -54.00 -16.37
C ARG A 191 125.40 -53.25 -17.34
N ASP A 192 125.49 -53.54 -18.64
CA ASP A 192 124.64 -52.93 -19.67
C ASP A 192 123.15 -53.23 -19.44
N SER A 193 122.83 -54.34 -18.75
CA SER A 193 121.46 -54.70 -18.35
C SER A 193 121.02 -53.96 -17.08
N LEU A 194 121.91 -53.75 -16.11
CA LEU A 194 121.66 -52.94 -14.92
C LEU A 194 121.45 -51.47 -15.28
N ASP A 195 122.31 -50.89 -16.13
CA ASP A 195 122.24 -49.48 -16.52
C ASP A 195 120.94 -49.19 -17.30
N ARG A 196 120.46 -50.13 -18.13
CA ARG A 196 119.10 -50.08 -18.73
C ARG A 196 117.99 -50.15 -17.69
N ALA A 197 118.06 -51.10 -16.74
CA ALA A 197 117.06 -51.22 -15.67
C ALA A 197 116.99 -49.99 -14.75
N LEU A 198 118.12 -49.29 -14.55
CA LEU A 198 118.16 -48.00 -13.85
C LEU A 198 117.50 -46.89 -14.67
N GLN A 199 117.75 -46.81 -15.98
CA GLN A 199 117.08 -45.86 -16.87
C GLN A 199 115.56 -46.09 -16.92
N ASP A 200 115.10 -47.34 -16.97
CA ASP A 200 113.68 -47.69 -16.93
C ASP A 200 113.03 -47.35 -15.58
N LYS A 201 113.73 -47.61 -14.47
CA LYS A 201 113.31 -47.14 -13.14
C LYS A 201 113.11 -45.62 -13.12
N GLU A 202 114.04 -44.84 -13.67
CA GLU A 202 113.90 -43.38 -13.74
C GLU A 202 112.74 -42.94 -14.66
N ASN A 203 112.52 -43.65 -15.78
CA ASN A 203 111.39 -43.40 -16.67
C ASN A 203 110.05 -43.60 -15.93
N ILE A 204 109.91 -44.73 -15.23
CA ILE A 204 108.73 -45.06 -14.42
C ILE A 204 108.57 -44.08 -13.26
N GLN A 205 109.65 -43.68 -12.60
CA GLN A 205 109.62 -42.70 -11.50
C GLN A 205 109.17 -41.30 -11.98
N ARG A 206 109.59 -40.87 -13.19
CA ARG A 206 109.12 -39.63 -13.82
C ARG A 206 107.64 -39.71 -14.22
N GLN A 207 107.18 -40.85 -14.76
CA GLN A 207 105.77 -41.09 -15.09
C GLN A 207 104.89 -41.08 -13.84
N ALA A 208 105.29 -41.79 -12.78
CA ALA A 208 104.58 -41.81 -11.50
C ALA A 208 104.45 -40.41 -10.87
N ALA A 209 105.49 -39.57 -10.97
CA ALA A 209 105.42 -38.18 -10.53
C ALA A 209 104.42 -37.34 -11.34
N SER A 210 104.34 -37.53 -12.66
CA SER A 210 103.32 -36.88 -13.51
C SER A 210 101.90 -37.29 -13.12
N HIS A 211 101.66 -38.60 -12.98
CA HIS A 211 100.34 -39.13 -12.64
C HIS A 211 99.87 -38.73 -11.22
N LEU A 212 100.79 -38.52 -10.27
CA LEU A 212 100.45 -37.94 -8.96
C LEU A 212 99.98 -36.48 -9.09
N MET A 213 100.64 -35.66 -9.91
CA MET A 213 100.20 -34.28 -10.17
C MET A 213 98.84 -34.22 -10.91
N GLU A 214 98.60 -35.16 -11.83
CA GLU A 214 97.31 -35.32 -12.52
C GLU A 214 96.18 -35.75 -11.55
N LEU A 215 96.49 -36.64 -10.59
CA LEU A 215 95.57 -37.06 -9.54
C LEU A 215 95.23 -35.91 -8.60
N ASP A 216 96.21 -35.17 -8.10
CA ASP A 216 95.98 -34.00 -7.24
C ASP A 216 95.21 -32.89 -7.98
N ARG A 217 95.49 -32.68 -9.27
CA ARG A 217 94.73 -31.74 -10.10
C ARG A 217 93.26 -32.16 -10.23
N THR A 218 93.01 -33.40 -10.67
CA THR A 218 91.62 -33.89 -10.87
C THR A 218 90.84 -33.97 -9.55
N ARG A 219 91.53 -34.19 -8.43
CA ARG A 219 90.98 -34.05 -7.08
C ARG A 219 90.55 -32.62 -6.76
N GLN A 220 91.39 -31.61 -6.99
CA GLN A 220 91.04 -30.20 -6.80
C GLN A 220 89.87 -29.78 -7.71
N GLU A 221 89.87 -30.22 -8.96
CA GLU A 221 88.78 -29.97 -9.91
C GLU A 221 87.46 -30.59 -9.40
N LYS A 222 87.49 -31.85 -8.92
CA LYS A 222 86.35 -32.50 -8.25
C LYS A 222 85.86 -31.71 -7.03
N GLU A 223 86.73 -31.35 -6.10
CA GLU A 223 86.38 -30.62 -4.87
C GLU A 223 85.76 -29.25 -5.22
N SER A 224 86.23 -28.58 -6.28
CA SER A 224 85.62 -27.33 -6.79
C SER A 224 84.23 -27.54 -7.42
N LEU A 225 83.99 -28.66 -8.09
CA LEU A 225 82.70 -29.01 -8.68
C LEU A 225 81.67 -29.39 -7.61
N GLU A 226 82.08 -30.12 -6.58
CA GLU A 226 81.20 -30.43 -5.44
C GLU A 226 80.74 -29.17 -4.70
N LEU A 227 81.61 -28.17 -4.55
CA LEU A 227 81.23 -26.88 -3.95
C LEU A 227 80.22 -26.12 -4.83
N ARG A 228 80.44 -26.07 -6.14
CA ARG A 228 79.49 -25.45 -7.08
C ARG A 228 78.14 -26.17 -7.10
N TYR A 229 78.16 -27.49 -7.08
CA TYR A 229 76.95 -28.32 -7.00
C TYR A 229 76.14 -28.02 -5.73
N LYS A 230 76.79 -27.96 -4.56
CA LYS A 230 76.15 -27.59 -3.27
C LYS A 230 75.60 -26.16 -3.22
N VAL A 231 76.10 -25.24 -4.04
CA VAL A 231 75.53 -23.89 -4.21
C VAL A 231 74.29 -23.95 -5.10
N LEU A 232 74.37 -24.61 -6.26
CA LEU A 232 73.24 -24.78 -7.19
C LEU A 232 72.07 -25.56 -6.55
N GLU A 233 72.34 -26.53 -5.67
CA GLU A 233 71.29 -27.22 -4.89
C GLU A 233 70.50 -26.24 -3.99
N ARG A 234 71.19 -25.29 -3.35
CA ARG A 234 70.56 -24.28 -2.48
C ARG A 234 69.75 -23.28 -3.30
N GLU A 235 70.32 -22.77 -4.39
CA GLU A 235 69.60 -21.91 -5.34
C GLU A 235 68.34 -22.60 -5.88
N LEU A 236 68.41 -23.91 -6.19
CA LEU A 236 67.24 -24.70 -6.59
C LEU A 236 66.21 -24.88 -5.46
N THR A 237 66.61 -25.00 -4.20
CA THR A 237 65.63 -25.02 -3.08
C THR A 237 65.00 -23.65 -2.86
N ASP A 238 65.76 -22.56 -2.96
CA ASP A 238 65.26 -21.20 -2.77
C ASP A 238 64.29 -20.81 -3.89
N LEU A 239 64.62 -21.14 -5.16
CA LEU A 239 63.73 -20.93 -6.31
C LEU A 239 62.45 -21.77 -6.22
N ARG A 240 62.50 -23.00 -5.67
CA ARG A 240 61.29 -23.81 -5.38
C ARG A 240 60.44 -23.17 -4.29
N GLY A 241 61.05 -22.61 -3.25
CA GLY A 241 60.35 -21.82 -2.23
C GLY A 241 59.64 -20.61 -2.83
N GLN A 242 60.37 -19.76 -3.56
CA GLN A 242 59.83 -18.58 -4.26
C GLN A 242 58.69 -18.94 -5.22
N LEU A 243 58.82 -20.05 -5.97
CA LEU A 243 57.76 -20.53 -6.85
C LEU A 243 56.50 -20.95 -6.06
N SER A 244 56.67 -21.61 -4.90
CA SER A 244 55.54 -21.97 -4.04
C SER A 244 54.80 -20.75 -3.49
N ASP A 245 55.55 -19.69 -3.10
CA ASP A 245 54.98 -18.44 -2.61
C ASP A 245 54.30 -17.62 -3.70
N ALA A 246 54.91 -17.54 -4.89
CA ALA A 246 54.30 -16.94 -6.07
C ALA A 246 53.00 -17.67 -6.46
N THR A 247 52.99 -19.00 -6.41
CA THR A 247 51.79 -19.82 -6.68
C THR A 247 50.69 -19.57 -5.64
N ARG A 248 51.05 -19.50 -4.35
CA ARG A 248 50.12 -19.17 -3.26
C ARG A 248 49.55 -17.74 -3.41
N SER A 249 50.40 -16.78 -3.74
CA SER A 249 49.99 -15.38 -3.97
C SER A 249 49.08 -15.25 -5.20
N LEU A 250 49.36 -15.98 -6.27
CA LEU A 250 48.52 -16.04 -7.47
C LEU A 250 47.15 -16.68 -7.17
N GLY A 251 47.12 -17.76 -6.37
CA GLY A 251 45.88 -18.38 -5.91
C GLY A 251 45.01 -17.41 -5.10
N ASN A 252 45.60 -16.67 -4.17
CA ASN A 252 44.91 -15.62 -3.41
C ASN A 252 44.35 -14.52 -4.32
N ALA A 253 45.19 -14.00 -5.24
CA ALA A 253 44.79 -12.94 -6.18
C ALA A 253 43.67 -13.41 -7.13
N SER A 254 43.71 -14.66 -7.59
CA SER A 254 42.65 -15.27 -8.41
C SER A 254 41.35 -15.44 -7.62
N GLY A 255 41.43 -15.84 -6.34
CA GLY A 255 40.26 -15.91 -5.46
C GLY A 255 39.63 -14.54 -5.21
N ASP A 256 40.43 -13.49 -5.05
CA ASP A 256 39.94 -12.12 -4.89
C ASP A 256 39.42 -11.50 -6.20
N LEU A 257 39.95 -11.92 -7.36
CA LEU A 257 39.36 -11.59 -8.66
C LEU A 257 37.97 -12.20 -8.80
N ALA A 258 37.81 -13.51 -8.54
CA ALA A 258 36.51 -14.18 -8.61
C ALA A 258 35.45 -13.57 -7.67
N LYS A 259 35.84 -13.14 -6.45
CA LYS A 259 34.97 -12.38 -5.54
C LYS A 259 34.52 -11.05 -6.16
N ARG A 260 35.43 -10.30 -6.80
CA ARG A 260 35.11 -9.03 -7.46
C ARG A 260 34.23 -9.24 -8.68
N GLU A 261 34.45 -10.28 -9.47
CA GLU A 261 33.62 -10.64 -10.62
C GLU A 261 32.19 -11.00 -10.19
N ALA A 262 32.03 -11.80 -9.12
CA ALA A 262 30.73 -12.09 -8.53
C ALA A 262 30.00 -10.83 -8.04
N ALA A 263 30.70 -9.91 -7.37
CA ALA A 263 30.14 -8.62 -6.94
C ALA A 263 29.77 -7.73 -8.13
N ILE A 264 30.54 -7.72 -9.21
CA ILE A 264 30.21 -6.99 -10.45
C ILE A 264 28.94 -7.55 -11.11
N CYS A 265 28.75 -8.87 -11.11
CA CYS A 265 27.51 -9.48 -11.59
C CYS A 265 26.30 -9.08 -10.72
N GLN A 266 26.41 -9.17 -9.39
CA GLN A 266 25.36 -8.74 -8.46
C GLN A 266 25.00 -7.25 -8.65
N LEU A 267 25.99 -6.38 -8.82
CA LEU A 267 25.75 -4.95 -9.07
C LEU A 267 25.10 -4.68 -10.44
N ARG A 268 25.39 -5.48 -11.47
CA ARG A 268 24.69 -5.40 -12.77
C ARG A 268 23.22 -5.80 -12.65
N ASP A 269 22.93 -6.88 -11.93
CA ASP A 269 21.56 -7.31 -11.68
C ASP A 269 20.79 -6.28 -10.83
N GLU A 270 21.43 -5.70 -9.81
CA GLU A 270 20.87 -4.58 -9.05
C GLU A 270 20.57 -3.34 -9.91
N VAL A 271 21.47 -2.96 -10.82
CA VAL A 271 21.26 -1.83 -11.74
C VAL A 271 20.08 -2.13 -12.66
N LYS A 272 20.04 -3.30 -13.29
CA LYS A 272 18.91 -3.72 -14.14
C LYS A 272 17.58 -3.71 -13.38
N MET A 273 17.56 -4.22 -12.15
CA MET A 273 16.35 -4.20 -11.29
C MET A 273 15.93 -2.79 -10.88
N LYS A 274 16.87 -1.83 -10.80
CA LYS A 274 16.57 -0.40 -10.57
C LYS A 274 16.05 0.27 -11.85
N GLU A 275 16.66 0.01 -13.01
CA GLU A 275 16.19 0.46 -14.32
C GLU A 275 14.77 -0.02 -14.62
N GLU A 276 14.47 -1.30 -14.39
CA GLU A 276 13.11 -1.83 -14.54
C GLU A 276 12.08 -1.14 -13.63
N ARG A 277 12.47 -0.70 -12.42
CA ARG A 277 11.60 0.04 -11.50
C ARG A 277 11.42 1.50 -11.91
N VAL A 278 12.48 2.14 -12.42
CA VAL A 278 12.41 3.50 -12.99
C VAL A 278 11.50 3.51 -14.22
N ASN A 279 11.66 2.54 -15.14
CA ASN A 279 10.83 2.43 -16.34
C ASN A 279 9.35 2.21 -16.01
N LYS A 280 9.04 1.40 -14.99
CA LYS A 280 7.66 1.21 -14.49
C LYS A 280 7.08 2.52 -13.93
N ALA A 281 7.83 3.20 -13.05
CA ALA A 281 7.40 4.48 -12.48
C ALA A 281 7.25 5.59 -13.54
N GLN A 282 8.11 5.64 -14.55
CA GLN A 282 7.98 6.55 -15.69
C GLN A 282 6.72 6.27 -16.52
N GLY A 283 6.38 4.98 -16.74
CA GLY A 283 5.14 4.58 -17.40
C GLY A 283 3.89 4.96 -16.58
N GLU A 284 3.93 4.81 -15.26
CA GLU A 284 2.86 5.25 -14.35
C GLU A 284 2.69 6.78 -14.37
N VAL A 285 3.78 7.55 -14.30
CA VAL A 285 3.75 9.02 -14.41
C VAL A 285 3.22 9.47 -15.78
N HIS A 286 3.66 8.84 -16.87
CA HIS A 286 3.17 9.19 -18.21
C HIS A 286 1.66 8.92 -18.33
N ARG A 287 1.18 7.78 -17.83
CA ARG A 287 -0.25 7.43 -17.80
C ARG A 287 -1.08 8.39 -16.95
N ILE A 288 -0.54 8.91 -15.84
CA ILE A 288 -1.20 9.96 -15.05
C ILE A 288 -1.29 11.26 -15.84
N LEU A 289 -0.22 11.66 -16.55
CA LEU A 289 -0.23 12.83 -17.43
C LEU A 289 -1.22 12.66 -18.60
N GLU A 290 -1.32 11.47 -19.21
CA GLU A 290 -2.34 11.16 -20.21
C GLU A 290 -3.76 11.32 -19.64
N MET A 291 -4.03 10.79 -18.45
CA MET A 291 -5.33 10.91 -17.79
C MET A 291 -5.68 12.38 -17.47
N MET A 292 -4.73 13.15 -16.93
CA MET A 292 -4.93 14.57 -16.64
C MET A 292 -5.16 15.40 -17.92
N ALA A 293 -4.38 15.16 -18.97
CA ALA A 293 -4.53 15.83 -20.26
C ALA A 293 -5.88 15.48 -20.93
N ALA A 294 -6.33 14.23 -20.84
CA ALA A 294 -7.65 13.83 -21.32
C ALA A 294 -8.80 14.50 -20.54
N GLN A 295 -8.66 14.71 -19.23
CA GLN A 295 -9.66 15.40 -18.40
C GLN A 295 -9.68 16.93 -18.59
N LEU A 296 -8.53 17.54 -18.92
CA LEU A 296 -8.41 18.99 -19.18
C LEU A 296 -8.69 19.37 -20.64
N SER A 297 -8.69 18.39 -21.54
CA SER A 297 -9.09 18.55 -22.94
C SER A 297 -10.60 18.79 -23.07
N SER A 298 -10.96 19.61 -24.05
CA SER A 298 -12.34 19.94 -24.39
C SER A 298 -12.57 19.80 -25.90
N PRO A 299 -13.83 19.76 -26.39
CA PRO A 299 -14.10 19.69 -27.83
C PRO A 299 -13.51 20.85 -28.66
N THR A 300 -13.11 21.96 -28.01
CA THR A 300 -12.52 23.15 -28.64
C THR A 300 -11.01 23.28 -28.43
N GLN A 301 -10.41 22.54 -27.49
CA GLN A 301 -8.99 22.68 -27.12
C GLN A 301 -8.45 21.36 -26.57
N PHE A 302 -7.48 20.78 -27.29
CA PHE A 302 -6.74 19.59 -26.90
C PHE A 302 -5.55 19.96 -26.00
N VAL A 303 -5.31 19.14 -24.97
CA VAL A 303 -4.15 19.26 -24.07
C VAL A 303 -3.23 18.07 -24.33
N GLU A 304 -1.94 18.32 -24.55
CA GLU A 304 -0.95 17.25 -24.69
C GLU A 304 -0.58 16.65 -23.33
N ALA A 305 -0.21 15.36 -23.29
CA ALA A 305 0.19 14.61 -22.10
C ALA A 305 1.57 15.03 -21.53
N ARG A 306 1.79 16.34 -21.36
CA ARG A 306 3.00 16.97 -20.85
C ARG A 306 2.67 17.89 -19.67
N GLU A 307 3.53 17.84 -18.66
CA GLU A 307 3.38 18.58 -17.40
C GLU A 307 3.29 20.11 -17.59
N SER A 308 3.97 20.66 -18.61
CA SER A 308 3.86 22.08 -18.99
C SER A 308 2.46 22.41 -19.51
N SER A 309 1.98 21.72 -20.54
CA SER A 309 0.67 21.94 -21.17
C SER A 309 -0.49 21.72 -20.21
N ILE A 310 -0.35 20.76 -19.28
CA ILE A 310 -1.30 20.54 -18.19
C ILE A 310 -1.31 21.73 -17.21
N ARG A 311 -0.15 22.26 -16.79
CA ARG A 311 -0.07 23.46 -15.94
C ARG A 311 -0.61 24.71 -16.63
N GLU A 312 -0.29 24.90 -17.90
CA GLU A 312 -0.77 25.99 -18.75
C GLU A 312 -2.31 25.96 -18.79
N ARG A 313 -2.91 24.81 -19.14
CA ARG A 313 -4.37 24.69 -19.18
C ARG A 313 -5.05 24.85 -17.82
N ILE A 314 -4.46 24.35 -16.74
CA ILE A 314 -4.98 24.59 -15.37
C ILE A 314 -4.94 26.09 -15.05
N SER A 315 -3.89 26.81 -15.49
CA SER A 315 -3.75 28.25 -15.26
C SER A 315 -4.77 29.08 -16.06
N GLU A 316 -5.06 28.68 -17.31
CA GLU A 316 -6.16 29.24 -18.11
C GLU A 316 -7.52 29.04 -17.42
N VAL A 317 -7.86 27.81 -17.03
CA VAL A 317 -9.15 27.50 -16.39
C VAL A 317 -9.31 28.22 -15.04
N LEU A 318 -8.23 28.41 -14.28
CA LEU A 318 -8.24 29.20 -13.05
C LEU A 318 -8.36 30.72 -13.29
N LEU A 319 -8.05 31.21 -14.49
CA LEU A 319 -8.31 32.58 -14.92
C LEU A 319 -9.75 32.75 -15.39
N ASP A 320 -10.26 31.84 -16.23
CA ASP A 320 -11.67 31.77 -16.64
C ASP A 320 -12.61 31.78 -15.42
N ILE A 321 -12.31 30.96 -14.40
CA ILE A 321 -13.09 30.90 -13.15
C ILE A 321 -13.08 32.22 -12.39
N LYS A 322 -11.95 32.96 -12.36
CA LYS A 322 -11.88 34.29 -11.73
C LYS A 322 -12.72 35.31 -12.49
N GLU A 323 -12.59 35.36 -13.81
CA GLU A 323 -13.40 36.25 -14.64
C GLU A 323 -14.89 35.97 -14.46
N LYS A 324 -15.31 34.69 -14.52
CA LYS A 324 -16.72 34.31 -14.28
C LYS A 324 -17.19 34.57 -12.85
N THR A 325 -16.33 34.50 -11.84
CA THR A 325 -16.67 34.93 -10.48
C THR A 325 -16.95 36.45 -10.45
N THR A 326 -16.07 37.26 -11.05
CA THR A 326 -16.31 38.71 -11.13
C THR A 326 -17.54 39.07 -11.99
N GLU A 327 -17.86 38.30 -13.04
CA GLU A 327 -19.08 38.48 -13.83
C GLU A 327 -20.33 38.18 -12.98
N ILE A 328 -20.30 37.10 -12.18
CA ILE A 328 -21.38 36.74 -11.23
C ILE A 328 -21.58 37.83 -10.18
N ASP A 329 -20.52 38.40 -9.61
CA ASP A 329 -20.63 39.47 -8.61
C ASP A 329 -21.15 40.78 -9.23
N ASN A 330 -20.67 41.15 -10.42
CA ASN A 330 -21.24 42.26 -11.20
C ASN A 330 -22.74 42.04 -11.55
N LEU A 331 -23.19 40.80 -11.71
CA LEU A 331 -24.60 40.48 -11.93
C LEU A 331 -25.41 40.50 -10.61
N ARG A 332 -24.82 40.06 -9.49
CA ARG A 332 -25.42 40.18 -8.15
C ARG A 332 -25.67 41.64 -7.78
N ASP A 333 -24.70 42.53 -8.02
CA ASP A 333 -24.83 43.97 -7.77
C ASP A 333 -25.93 44.61 -8.64
N LYS A 334 -26.02 44.21 -9.92
CA LYS A 334 -27.11 44.65 -10.81
C LYS A 334 -28.48 44.15 -10.33
N VAL A 335 -28.58 42.91 -9.86
CA VAL A 335 -29.81 42.36 -9.28
C VAL A 335 -30.17 43.08 -7.98
N GLY A 336 -29.21 43.35 -7.10
CA GLY A 336 -29.42 44.13 -5.87
C GLY A 336 -29.92 45.55 -6.17
N GLY A 337 -29.29 46.25 -7.12
CA GLY A 337 -29.74 47.56 -7.59
C GLY A 337 -31.15 47.54 -8.20
N ALA A 338 -31.48 46.52 -9.01
CA ALA A 338 -32.81 46.34 -9.57
C ALA A 338 -33.86 46.02 -8.49
N SER A 339 -33.52 45.20 -7.48
CA SER A 339 -34.38 44.96 -6.32
C SER A 339 -34.65 46.23 -5.52
N LEU A 340 -33.63 47.05 -5.25
CA LEU A 340 -33.80 48.33 -4.55
C LEU A 340 -34.70 49.30 -5.34
N GLN A 341 -34.54 49.38 -6.67
CA GLN A 341 -35.43 50.15 -7.54
C GLN A 341 -36.87 49.63 -7.52
N LEU A 342 -37.05 48.30 -7.52
CA LEU A 342 -38.36 47.67 -7.45
C LEU A 342 -39.04 47.92 -6.09
N THR A 343 -38.32 47.78 -4.97
CA THR A 343 -38.83 48.12 -3.62
C THR A 343 -39.27 49.58 -3.57
N HIS A 344 -38.45 50.51 -4.07
CA HIS A 344 -38.82 51.92 -4.11
C HIS A 344 -40.07 52.19 -4.96
N GLN A 345 -40.25 51.49 -6.09
CA GLN A 345 -41.48 51.58 -6.88
C GLN A 345 -42.69 50.93 -6.19
N VAL A 346 -42.50 49.86 -5.40
CA VAL A 346 -43.57 49.31 -4.54
C VAL A 346 -43.98 50.34 -3.48
N ASP A 347 -43.03 51.00 -2.81
CA ASP A 347 -43.31 52.06 -1.84
C ASP A 347 -44.08 53.24 -2.46
N LEU A 348 -43.69 53.68 -3.66
CA LEU A 348 -44.38 54.73 -4.41
C LEU A 348 -45.79 54.30 -4.84
N ASN A 349 -45.94 53.08 -5.32
CA ASN A 349 -47.24 52.52 -5.72
C ASN A 349 -48.16 52.30 -4.50
N GLU A 350 -47.62 51.93 -3.35
CA GLU A 350 -48.37 51.88 -2.09
C GLU A 350 -48.81 53.28 -1.65
N GLN A 351 -47.95 54.28 -1.72
CA GLN A 351 -48.33 55.67 -1.42
C GLN A 351 -49.43 56.17 -2.37
N ALA A 352 -49.34 55.86 -3.67
CA ALA A 352 -50.38 56.14 -4.65
C ALA A 352 -51.69 55.40 -4.33
N SER A 353 -51.61 54.11 -3.99
CA SER A 353 -52.77 53.26 -3.65
C SER A 353 -53.46 53.66 -2.34
N ARG A 354 -52.70 54.16 -1.35
CA ARG A 354 -53.24 54.76 -0.12
C ARG A 354 -53.95 56.09 -0.45
N ARG A 355 -53.36 56.91 -1.34
CA ARG A 355 -53.97 58.17 -1.80
C ARG A 355 -55.24 57.95 -2.63
N ILE A 356 -55.30 56.90 -3.45
CA ILE A 356 -56.51 56.51 -4.19
C ILE A 356 -57.61 56.11 -3.21
N ARG A 357 -57.33 55.20 -2.26
CA ARG A 357 -58.30 54.79 -1.22
C ARG A 357 -58.86 55.97 -0.44
N ASN A 358 -58.02 56.90 0.02
CA ASN A 358 -58.49 58.11 0.71
C ASN A 358 -59.45 58.95 -0.17
N LEU A 359 -59.22 59.04 -1.49
CA LEU A 359 -60.11 59.74 -2.42
C LEU A 359 -61.40 58.95 -2.71
N GLU A 360 -61.37 57.63 -2.62
CA GLU A 360 -62.56 56.76 -2.69
C GLU A 360 -63.40 56.85 -1.41
N ASP A 361 -62.78 56.94 -0.24
CA ASP A 361 -63.43 57.20 1.04
C ASP A 361 -64.06 58.62 1.07
N ASP A 362 -63.30 59.66 0.68
CA ASP A 362 -63.83 61.03 0.52
C ASP A 362 -65.01 61.06 -0.49
N ARG A 363 -64.90 60.33 -1.61
CA ARG A 363 -65.96 60.22 -2.61
C ARG A 363 -67.21 59.54 -2.03
N THR A 364 -67.08 58.40 -1.37
CA THR A 364 -68.24 57.66 -0.84
C THR A 364 -68.92 58.42 0.30
N LEU A 365 -68.17 59.16 1.12
CA LEU A 365 -68.69 60.11 2.09
C LEU A 365 -69.47 61.25 1.42
N LEU A 366 -68.95 61.82 0.34
CA LEU A 366 -69.64 62.86 -0.45
C LEU A 366 -70.90 62.30 -1.14
N GLU A 367 -70.87 61.08 -1.69
CA GLU A 367 -72.04 60.41 -2.25
C GLU A 367 -73.09 60.07 -1.18
N SER A 368 -72.69 59.72 0.06
CA SER A 368 -73.63 59.55 1.17
C SER A 368 -74.30 60.88 1.51
N ARG A 369 -73.51 61.93 1.74
CA ARG A 369 -74.02 63.28 2.04
C ARG A 369 -74.92 63.83 0.94
N LEU A 370 -74.60 63.56 -0.33
CA LEU A 370 -75.45 63.91 -1.46
C LEU A 370 -76.80 63.22 -1.34
N ARG A 371 -76.84 61.88 -1.21
CA ARG A 371 -78.07 61.09 -1.02
C ARG A 371 -78.88 61.53 0.20
N ASP A 372 -78.22 61.87 1.30
CA ASP A 372 -78.88 62.42 2.50
C ASP A 372 -79.55 63.77 2.19
N THR A 373 -78.89 64.67 1.45
CA THR A 373 -79.49 65.95 1.03
C THR A 373 -80.56 65.79 -0.05
N GLU A 374 -80.43 64.83 -0.96
CA GLU A 374 -81.48 64.48 -1.94
C GLU A 374 -82.73 63.95 -1.22
N GLY A 375 -82.55 63.11 -0.19
CA GLY A 375 -83.64 62.65 0.68
C GLY A 375 -84.28 63.77 1.51
N GLN A 376 -83.49 64.73 2.00
CA GLN A 376 -84.00 65.94 2.67
C GLN A 376 -84.80 66.82 1.69
N VAL A 377 -84.33 67.00 0.46
CA VAL A 377 -85.09 67.73 -0.58
C VAL A 377 -86.38 66.98 -0.90
N ALA A 378 -86.35 65.68 -1.17
CA ALA A 378 -87.54 64.89 -1.48
C ALA A 378 -88.58 64.91 -0.34
N THR A 379 -88.16 64.82 0.91
CA THR A 379 -89.07 64.92 2.07
C THR A 379 -89.62 66.34 2.27
N LEU A 380 -88.82 67.39 2.00
CA LEU A 380 -89.31 68.78 1.97
C LEU A 380 -90.27 69.04 0.81
N GLU A 381 -90.09 68.42 -0.35
CA GLU A 381 -91.03 68.49 -1.48
C GLU A 381 -92.34 67.76 -1.15
N MET A 382 -92.28 66.58 -0.56
CA MET A 382 -93.47 65.86 -0.07
C MET A 382 -94.19 66.66 1.02
N ALA A 383 -93.48 67.32 1.94
CA ALA A 383 -94.06 68.19 2.97
C ALA A 383 -94.69 69.45 2.36
N ARG A 384 -94.02 70.11 1.41
CA ARG A 384 -94.55 71.23 0.61
C ARG A 384 -95.83 70.84 -0.12
N ASP A 385 -95.86 69.67 -0.74
CA ASP A 385 -97.01 69.24 -1.53
C ASP A 385 -98.13 68.63 -0.68
N ASN A 386 -97.83 68.14 0.53
CA ASN A 386 -98.82 67.91 1.59
C ASN A 386 -99.45 69.23 2.02
N LEU A 387 -98.65 70.23 2.42
CA LEU A 387 -99.13 71.56 2.83
C LEU A 387 -99.91 72.28 1.72
N ARG A 388 -99.56 72.09 0.45
CA ARG A 388 -100.36 72.56 -0.69
C ARG A 388 -101.71 71.84 -0.77
N ARG A 389 -101.74 70.51 -0.66
CA ARG A 389 -102.99 69.73 -0.65
C ARG A 389 -103.88 70.06 0.56
N GLU A 390 -103.28 70.29 1.73
CA GLU A 390 -103.96 70.75 2.94
C GLU A 390 -104.50 72.18 2.76
N LYS A 391 -103.71 73.11 2.21
CA LYS A 391 -104.19 74.46 1.86
C LYS A 391 -105.39 74.40 0.91
N THR A 392 -105.32 73.62 -0.18
CA THR A 392 -106.43 73.47 -1.11
C THR A 392 -107.65 72.82 -0.43
N SER A 393 -107.44 71.83 0.44
CA SER A 393 -108.51 71.20 1.21
C SER A 393 -109.18 72.17 2.19
N PHE A 394 -108.39 73.03 2.84
CA PHE A 394 -108.87 74.07 3.75
C PHE A 394 -109.60 75.20 3.02
N CYS A 395 -109.09 75.67 1.88
CA CYS A 395 -109.79 76.60 0.98
C CYS A 395 -111.15 76.02 0.52
N ASN A 396 -111.18 74.76 0.08
CA ASN A 396 -112.41 74.06 -0.29
C ASN A 396 -113.37 73.85 0.90
N PHE A 397 -112.85 73.72 2.11
CA PHE A 397 -113.65 73.67 3.35
C PHE A 397 -114.25 75.03 3.69
N LEU A 398 -113.48 76.12 3.64
CA LEU A 398 -113.97 77.48 3.87
C LEU A 398 -115.05 77.86 2.85
N GLU A 399 -114.86 77.54 1.57
CA GLU A 399 -115.91 77.70 0.55
C GLU A 399 -117.19 76.91 0.87
N ARG A 400 -117.05 75.66 1.33
CA ARG A 400 -118.21 74.85 1.76
C ARG A 400 -118.87 75.41 3.02
N LEU A 401 -118.12 76.00 3.92
CA LEU A 401 -118.62 76.63 5.15
C LEU A 401 -119.34 77.95 4.84
N SER A 402 -118.84 78.74 3.89
CA SER A 402 -119.48 79.95 3.35
C SER A 402 -120.86 79.63 2.75
N ARG A 403 -120.90 78.61 1.89
CA ARG A 403 -122.14 78.06 1.31
C ARG A 403 -123.11 77.57 2.38
N ALA A 404 -122.63 76.77 3.34
CA ALA A 404 -123.47 76.16 4.38
C ALA A 404 -124.00 77.19 5.41
N LEU A 405 -123.27 78.28 5.65
CA LEU A 405 -123.69 79.35 6.57
C LEU A 405 -124.43 80.49 5.86
N GLY A 406 -124.54 80.47 4.53
CA GLY A 406 -125.26 81.48 3.74
C GLY A 406 -124.58 82.86 3.81
N VAL A 407 -123.28 82.90 3.52
CA VAL A 407 -122.46 84.13 3.51
C VAL A 407 -122.04 84.54 2.08
N ASP A 408 -122.17 83.64 1.10
CA ASP A 408 -121.72 83.82 -0.29
C ASP A 408 -122.17 85.15 -0.94
N ASP A 409 -123.45 85.50 -0.79
CA ASP A 409 -124.07 86.69 -1.39
C ASP A 409 -123.44 88.03 -0.94
N MET A 410 -122.65 88.03 0.15
CA MET A 410 -121.96 89.21 0.67
C MET A 410 -120.55 89.43 0.10
N SER A 411 -120.10 88.57 -0.83
CA SER A 411 -118.70 88.54 -1.31
C SER A 411 -118.51 88.79 -2.82
N GLN A 412 -119.60 89.08 -3.55
CA GLN A 412 -119.58 89.04 -5.02
C GLN A 412 -119.06 90.33 -5.69
N ASP A 413 -119.07 91.48 -5.00
CA ASP A 413 -118.65 92.78 -5.53
C ASP A 413 -117.16 93.11 -5.24
N THR A 414 -116.23 92.42 -5.92
CA THR A 414 -114.91 92.98 -6.33
C THR A 414 -114.13 92.02 -7.26
N ALA A 415 -114.52 91.93 -8.52
CA ALA A 415 -113.73 91.24 -9.54
C ALA A 415 -112.45 92.03 -9.88
N GLY A 416 -111.31 91.68 -9.25
CA GLY A 416 -110.12 92.55 -9.21
C GLY A 416 -108.72 91.91 -9.24
N GLY A 417 -108.58 90.60 -9.49
CA GLY A 417 -107.32 90.04 -10.00
C GLY A 417 -106.11 89.85 -9.06
N ASP A 418 -106.30 89.42 -7.81
CA ASP A 418 -105.26 88.68 -7.07
C ASP A 418 -105.87 87.54 -6.22
N ALA A 419 -105.57 86.30 -6.62
CA ALA A 419 -106.09 85.09 -5.96
C ALA A 419 -105.46 84.82 -4.58
N GLY A 420 -104.42 85.55 -4.18
CA GLY A 420 -103.82 85.42 -2.86
C GLY A 420 -104.68 85.96 -1.72
N LYS A 421 -105.44 87.03 -1.96
CA LYS A 421 -105.96 87.91 -0.90
C LYS A 421 -107.43 87.71 -0.52
N SER A 422 -108.20 86.97 -1.33
CA SER A 422 -109.65 86.77 -1.11
C SER A 422 -109.98 85.91 0.13
N TYR A 423 -109.07 85.03 0.57
CA TYR A 423 -109.36 84.11 1.68
C TYR A 423 -109.20 84.74 3.07
N GLU A 424 -108.48 85.86 3.22
CA GLU A 424 -108.32 86.51 4.53
C GLU A 424 -109.62 87.19 4.99
N LEU A 425 -110.31 87.90 4.08
CA LEU A 425 -111.61 88.51 4.36
C LEU A 425 -112.74 87.48 4.57
N SER A 426 -112.55 86.23 4.14
CA SER A 426 -113.56 85.18 4.25
C SER A 426 -113.67 84.60 5.67
N TYR A 427 -112.55 84.43 6.40
CA TYR A 427 -112.60 83.79 7.72
C TYR A 427 -113.24 84.68 8.80
N ASP A 428 -113.04 86.00 8.77
CA ASP A 428 -113.64 86.92 9.75
C ASP A 428 -115.17 86.99 9.60
N ALA A 429 -115.67 87.01 8.35
CA ALA A 429 -117.10 86.96 8.06
C ALA A 429 -117.75 85.63 8.51
N LEU A 430 -117.04 84.51 8.34
CA LEU A 430 -117.46 83.19 8.82
C LEU A 430 -117.50 83.11 10.35
N LEU A 431 -116.50 83.69 11.04
CA LEU A 431 -116.40 83.67 12.49
C LEU A 431 -117.58 84.41 13.14
N LEU A 432 -117.89 85.61 12.66
CA LEU A 432 -119.00 86.44 13.17
C LEU A 432 -120.37 85.73 13.04
N ARG A 433 -120.56 84.98 11.94
CA ARG A 433 -121.76 84.19 11.67
C ARG A 433 -121.86 82.96 12.59
N ALA A 434 -120.72 82.32 12.88
CA ALA A 434 -120.65 81.19 13.81
C ALA A 434 -120.96 81.60 15.26
N GLU A 435 -120.46 82.76 15.73
CA GLU A 435 -120.76 83.27 17.08
C GLU A 435 -122.25 83.57 17.29
N GLN A 436 -122.97 84.04 16.26
CA GLN A 436 -124.42 84.25 16.32
C GLN A 436 -125.19 82.92 16.45
N LEU A 437 -124.78 81.88 15.72
CA LEU A 437 -125.44 80.57 15.77
C LEU A 437 -125.11 79.77 17.03
N ALA A 438 -123.88 79.87 17.56
CA ALA A 438 -123.47 79.20 18.80
C ALA A 438 -124.34 79.61 20.00
N ARG A 439 -124.85 80.84 20.03
CA ARG A 439 -125.79 81.32 21.05
C ARG A 439 -127.19 80.70 20.98
N LEU A 440 -127.53 79.98 19.89
CA LEU A 440 -128.82 79.31 19.70
C LEU A 440 -128.78 77.79 19.91
N GLU A 441 -127.58 77.18 19.98
CA GLU A 441 -127.43 75.73 20.18
C GLU A 441 -127.19 75.32 21.65
N SER A 442 -126.91 76.28 22.54
CA SER A 442 -126.70 76.06 23.99
C SER A 442 -127.85 75.31 24.67
N ASP A 443 -129.09 75.51 24.20
CA ASP A 443 -130.30 74.94 24.81
C ASP A 443 -130.66 73.51 24.30
N LYS A 444 -129.84 72.89 23.46
CA LYS A 444 -130.17 71.59 22.80
C LYS A 444 -129.17 70.45 23.06
N LEU A 445 -128.18 70.64 23.93
CA LEU A 445 -127.07 69.69 24.11
C LEU A 445 -127.18 68.77 25.34
N VAL A 446 -128.37 68.69 25.96
CA VAL A 446 -128.64 67.86 27.15
C VAL A 446 -128.68 66.35 26.84
N ASP A 447 -129.17 65.94 25.66
CA ASP A 447 -129.65 64.55 25.43
C ASP A 447 -128.66 63.56 24.77
N LYS A 448 -127.37 63.89 24.61
CA LYS A 448 -126.43 63.03 23.82
C LYS A 448 -125.33 62.29 24.59
N THR A 449 -125.17 62.52 25.89
CA THR A 449 -124.05 61.93 26.67
C THR A 449 -124.28 60.43 27.03
N ALA A 450 -125.46 59.88 26.74
CA ALA A 450 -125.74 58.43 26.87
C ALA A 450 -124.82 57.54 26.02
N ALA A 451 -124.22 58.08 24.94
CA ALA A 451 -123.31 57.33 24.07
C ALA A 451 -121.92 57.07 24.69
N VAL A 452 -121.47 57.90 25.63
CA VAL A 452 -120.09 57.87 26.15
C VAL A 452 -119.78 56.58 26.92
N TYR A 453 -120.75 56.07 27.69
CA TYR A 453 -120.55 54.92 28.58
C TYR A 453 -120.34 53.59 27.81
N GLN A 454 -120.89 53.47 26.59
CA GLN A 454 -120.71 52.27 25.77
C GLN A 454 -119.32 52.22 25.11
N LEU A 455 -118.80 53.37 24.67
CA LEU A 455 -117.48 53.47 24.06
C LEU A 455 -116.36 53.15 25.07
N GLN A 456 -116.48 53.66 26.30
CA GLN A 456 -115.52 53.37 27.39
C GLN A 456 -115.36 51.87 27.67
N ARG A 457 -116.46 51.10 27.61
CA ARG A 457 -116.41 49.63 27.82
C ARG A 457 -115.65 48.92 26.69
N ARG A 458 -115.78 49.38 25.44
CA ARG A 458 -115.15 48.78 24.26
C ARG A 458 -113.63 49.05 24.19
N VAL A 459 -113.17 50.18 24.73
CA VAL A 459 -111.74 50.51 24.86
C VAL A 459 -111.00 49.59 25.84
N ARG A 460 -111.64 49.12 26.93
CA ARG A 460 -111.02 48.14 27.84
C ARG A 460 -110.75 46.80 27.16
N THR A 461 -111.74 46.22 26.47
CA THR A 461 -111.62 44.90 25.84
C THR A 461 -110.52 44.85 24.77
N LEU A 462 -110.30 45.94 24.03
CA LEU A 462 -109.23 46.02 23.02
C LEU A 462 -107.82 46.10 23.65
N ARG A 463 -107.66 46.75 24.81
CA ARG A 463 -106.37 46.77 25.54
C ARG A 463 -105.98 45.37 26.04
N GLU A 464 -106.93 44.59 26.55
CA GLU A 464 -106.68 43.21 26.97
C GLU A 464 -106.32 42.27 25.81
N GLN A 465 -106.83 42.53 24.61
CA GLN A 465 -106.45 41.77 23.41
C GLN A 465 -105.04 42.10 22.91
N LEU A 466 -104.59 43.35 23.07
CA LEU A 466 -103.23 43.77 22.72
C LEU A 466 -102.18 43.11 23.63
N GLN A 467 -102.35 43.18 24.96
CA GLN A 467 -101.42 42.56 25.91
C GLN A 467 -101.25 41.04 25.71
N ARG A 468 -102.30 40.34 25.23
CA ARG A 468 -102.24 38.91 24.88
C ARG A 468 -101.45 38.64 23.59
N ARG A 469 -101.40 39.61 22.65
CA ARG A 469 -100.56 39.54 21.44
C ARG A 469 -99.08 39.81 21.77
N ASP A 470 -98.81 40.77 22.65
CA ASP A 470 -97.46 41.10 23.09
C ASP A 470 -96.80 39.92 23.82
N LEU A 471 -97.51 39.32 24.79
CA LEU A 471 -97.06 38.12 25.50
C LEU A 471 -96.81 36.93 24.54
N HIS A 472 -97.58 36.82 23.46
CA HIS A 472 -97.38 35.79 22.44
C HIS A 472 -96.15 36.07 21.57
N LEU A 473 -95.86 37.32 21.22
CA LEU A 473 -94.66 37.72 20.51
C LEU A 473 -93.39 37.46 21.32
N ASP A 474 -93.41 37.75 22.63
CA ASP A 474 -92.25 37.47 23.49
C ASP A 474 -92.06 35.96 23.73
N LEU A 475 -93.14 35.17 23.83
CA LEU A 475 -93.03 33.71 23.82
C LEU A 475 -92.45 33.17 22.50
N LEU A 476 -92.80 33.75 21.35
CA LEU A 476 -92.23 33.37 20.05
C LEU A 476 -90.75 33.75 19.95
N ARG A 477 -90.35 34.97 20.37
CA ARG A 477 -88.94 35.41 20.43
C ARG A 477 -88.10 34.48 21.32
N ARG A 478 -88.61 34.15 22.51
CA ARG A 478 -87.94 33.24 23.46
C ARG A 478 -87.83 31.82 22.89
N LYS A 479 -88.84 31.36 22.14
CA LYS A 479 -88.81 30.08 21.43
C LYS A 479 -87.78 30.06 20.29
N ILE A 480 -87.66 31.15 19.51
CA ILE A 480 -86.64 31.29 18.46
C ILE A 480 -85.24 31.24 19.08
N SER A 481 -84.97 32.03 20.12
CA SER A 481 -83.68 32.02 20.85
C SER A 481 -83.30 30.62 21.35
N LEU A 482 -84.24 29.90 21.98
CA LEU A 482 -84.02 28.53 22.45
C LEU A 482 -83.80 27.55 21.28
N GLN A 483 -84.43 27.78 20.12
CA GLN A 483 -84.30 26.92 18.95
C GLN A 483 -82.96 27.12 18.24
N GLU A 484 -82.45 28.35 18.18
CA GLU A 484 -81.10 28.70 17.69
C GLU A 484 -79.97 28.22 18.61
N GLU A 485 -80.18 28.27 19.92
CA GLU A 485 -79.25 27.72 20.91
C GLU A 485 -79.24 26.19 20.83
N SER A 486 -80.41 25.57 20.66
CA SER A 486 -80.56 24.14 20.43
C SER A 486 -79.91 23.66 19.12
N THR A 487 -79.89 24.46 18.04
CA THR A 487 -79.14 24.14 16.81
C THR A 487 -77.64 24.35 16.97
N ARG A 488 -77.19 25.40 17.65
CA ARG A 488 -75.76 25.60 18.01
C ARG A 488 -75.22 24.42 18.82
N ILE A 489 -75.93 24.02 19.88
CA ILE A 489 -75.55 22.87 20.73
C ILE A 489 -75.52 21.57 19.92
N ARG A 490 -76.51 21.32 19.04
CA ARG A 490 -76.47 20.17 18.12
C ARG A 490 -75.22 20.17 17.23
N SER A 491 -74.90 21.32 16.62
CA SER A 491 -73.72 21.43 15.73
C SER A 491 -72.41 21.15 16.47
N ILE A 492 -72.27 21.63 17.72
CA ILE A 492 -71.10 21.32 18.57
C ILE A 492 -71.04 19.81 18.87
N LEU A 493 -72.15 19.21 19.31
CA LEU A 493 -72.21 17.78 19.63
C LEU A 493 -71.97 16.87 18.42
N GLU A 494 -72.36 17.27 17.20
CA GLU A 494 -72.00 16.55 15.98
C GLU A 494 -70.50 16.67 15.67
N GLY A 495 -69.90 17.86 15.86
CA GLY A 495 -68.46 18.06 15.76
C GLY A 495 -67.66 17.21 16.77
N GLU A 496 -68.14 17.09 18.01
CA GLU A 496 -67.55 16.22 19.03
C GLU A 496 -67.72 14.74 18.70
N ARG A 497 -68.92 14.31 18.28
CA ARG A 497 -69.22 12.95 17.81
C ARG A 497 -68.28 12.56 16.67
N ASP A 498 -68.09 13.44 15.69
CA ASP A 498 -67.30 13.10 14.51
C ASP A 498 -65.80 13.15 14.78
N ASN A 499 -65.33 14.01 15.68
CA ASN A 499 -63.98 13.92 16.25
C ASN A 499 -63.77 12.61 17.05
N ALA A 500 -64.75 12.17 17.84
CA ALA A 500 -64.69 10.90 18.55
C ALA A 500 -64.66 9.71 17.57
N ASN A 501 -65.50 9.70 16.54
CA ASN A 501 -65.47 8.73 15.45
C ASN A 501 -64.11 8.70 14.73
N LEU A 502 -63.48 9.85 14.52
CA LEU A 502 -62.17 9.96 13.87
C LEU A 502 -61.04 9.44 14.78
N ARG A 503 -61.13 9.66 16.11
CA ARG A 503 -60.26 9.02 17.12
C ARG A 503 -60.45 7.51 17.14
N VAL A 504 -61.69 7.00 17.15
CA VAL A 504 -62.00 5.56 17.10
C VAL A 504 -61.44 4.93 15.82
N LYS A 505 -61.62 5.55 14.65
CA LYS A 505 -61.02 5.06 13.38
C LYS A 505 -59.49 5.05 13.40
N LYS A 506 -58.83 6.03 14.05
CA LYS A 506 -57.36 6.02 14.24
C LYS A 506 -56.91 4.90 15.17
N LEU A 507 -57.63 4.67 16.28
CA LEU A 507 -57.34 3.59 17.23
C LEU A 507 -57.59 2.20 16.62
N LEU A 508 -58.66 2.01 15.85
CA LEU A 508 -58.90 0.77 15.09
C LEU A 508 -57.74 0.49 14.13
N LYS A 509 -57.30 1.48 13.34
CA LYS A 509 -56.10 1.35 12.48
C LYS A 509 -54.77 1.19 13.23
N GLN A 510 -54.74 1.33 14.55
CA GLN A 510 -53.59 1.02 15.40
C GLN A 510 -53.72 -0.39 15.98
N VAL A 511 -54.92 -0.79 16.38
CA VAL A 511 -55.26 -2.18 16.77
C VAL A 511 -55.04 -3.14 15.61
N GLU A 512 -55.47 -2.79 14.38
CA GLU A 512 -55.22 -3.58 13.16
C GLU A 512 -53.72 -3.80 12.92
N ARG A 513 -52.89 -2.76 13.06
CA ARG A 513 -51.42 -2.87 12.90
C ARG A 513 -50.77 -3.70 14.01
N LEU A 514 -51.19 -3.52 15.25
CA LEU A 514 -50.72 -4.34 16.38
C LEU A 514 -51.18 -5.80 16.25
N GLN A 515 -52.38 -6.05 15.73
CA GLN A 515 -52.87 -7.39 15.41
C GLN A 515 -52.08 -8.02 14.28
N MET A 516 -51.72 -7.26 13.23
CA MET A 516 -50.85 -7.71 12.14
C MET A 516 -49.47 -8.12 12.65
N GLN A 517 -48.84 -7.28 13.49
CA GLN A 517 -47.57 -7.60 14.17
C GLN A 517 -47.71 -8.81 15.10
N ILE A 518 -48.84 -8.97 15.80
CA ILE A 518 -49.11 -10.16 16.62
C ILE A 518 -49.33 -11.41 15.74
N THR A 519 -49.84 -11.29 14.51
CA THR A 519 -49.91 -12.44 13.58
C THR A 519 -48.55 -12.77 12.97
N GLU A 520 -47.76 -11.77 12.57
CA GLU A 520 -46.37 -11.92 12.12
C GLU A 520 -45.54 -12.61 13.20
N GLU A 521 -45.59 -12.14 14.45
CA GLU A 521 -44.87 -12.76 15.57
C GLU A 521 -45.44 -14.12 16.01
N ARG A 522 -46.71 -14.41 15.69
CA ARG A 522 -47.22 -15.78 15.82
C ARG A 522 -46.73 -16.68 14.71
N GLU A 523 -46.38 -16.16 13.54
CA GLU A 523 -45.85 -16.92 12.41
C GLU A 523 -44.34 -17.12 12.49
N THR A 524 -43.57 -16.14 12.98
CA THR A 524 -42.18 -16.36 13.42
C THR A 524 -42.14 -17.43 14.52
N ASN A 525 -43.02 -17.34 15.54
CA ASN A 525 -43.06 -18.30 16.63
C ASN A 525 -43.54 -19.69 16.19
N LYS A 526 -44.47 -19.79 15.22
CA LYS A 526 -44.81 -21.06 14.55
C LYS A 526 -43.62 -21.62 13.75
N SER A 527 -42.90 -20.78 13.01
CA SER A 527 -41.74 -21.20 12.20
C SER A 527 -40.59 -21.69 13.08
N LEU A 528 -40.28 -20.97 14.17
CA LEU A 528 -39.30 -21.40 15.18
C LEU A 528 -39.75 -22.67 15.90
N LYS A 529 -41.05 -22.85 16.15
CA LYS A 529 -41.59 -24.13 16.66
C LYS A 529 -41.51 -25.26 15.65
N ALA A 530 -41.72 -25.00 14.36
CA ALA A 530 -41.54 -25.97 13.29
C ALA A 530 -40.07 -26.39 13.18
N GLN A 531 -39.13 -25.44 13.14
CA GLN A 531 -37.69 -25.71 13.19
C GLN A 531 -37.29 -26.47 14.47
N LEU A 532 -37.95 -26.20 15.61
CA LEU A 532 -37.71 -26.94 16.85
C LEU A 532 -38.30 -28.36 16.78
N THR A 533 -39.50 -28.57 16.22
CA THR A 533 -40.05 -29.92 16.00
C THR A 533 -39.16 -30.68 15.02
N ASP A 534 -38.79 -30.09 13.89
CA ASP A 534 -37.86 -30.64 12.91
C ASP A 534 -36.51 -31.00 13.56
N ALA A 535 -35.95 -30.16 14.42
CA ALA A 535 -34.74 -30.47 15.16
C ALA A 535 -34.94 -31.62 16.18
N THR A 536 -36.11 -31.72 16.83
CA THR A 536 -36.44 -32.90 17.65
C THR A 536 -36.72 -34.13 16.81
N ASP A 537 -37.21 -33.99 15.59
CA ASP A 537 -37.59 -35.08 14.70
C ASP A 537 -36.41 -35.59 13.89
N TYR A 538 -35.42 -34.75 13.54
CA TYR A 538 -34.09 -35.20 13.15
C TYR A 538 -33.40 -35.95 14.30
N LYS A 539 -33.50 -35.48 15.55
CA LYS A 539 -33.04 -36.26 16.72
C LYS A 539 -33.79 -37.61 16.84
N LYS A 540 -35.13 -37.61 16.74
CA LYS A 540 -35.94 -38.83 16.81
C LYS A 540 -35.68 -39.76 15.64
N ILE A 541 -35.48 -39.29 14.41
CA ILE A 541 -35.20 -40.11 13.23
C ILE A 541 -33.78 -40.68 13.30
N VAL A 542 -32.78 -39.91 13.76
CA VAL A 542 -31.42 -40.46 14.00
C VAL A 542 -31.44 -41.52 15.11
N HIS A 543 -32.27 -41.35 16.15
CA HIS A 543 -32.45 -42.35 17.20
C HIS A 543 -33.31 -43.55 16.76
N ALA A 544 -34.39 -43.31 16.03
CA ALA A 544 -35.38 -44.31 15.64
C ALA A 544 -34.97 -45.05 14.36
N HIS A 545 -34.09 -44.52 13.52
CA HIS A 545 -33.45 -45.31 12.47
C HIS A 545 -32.41 -46.26 13.09
N ARG A 546 -31.65 -45.81 14.10
CA ARG A 546 -30.83 -46.69 14.96
C ARG A 546 -31.66 -47.79 15.62
N GLU A 547 -32.84 -47.48 16.16
CA GLU A 547 -33.77 -48.46 16.75
C GLU A 547 -34.42 -49.37 15.70
N TYR A 548 -34.99 -48.82 14.63
CA TYR A 548 -35.80 -49.58 13.68
C TYR A 548 -34.97 -50.50 12.78
N SER A 549 -33.70 -50.17 12.52
CA SER A 549 -32.75 -51.12 11.94
C SER A 549 -32.42 -52.30 12.86
N MET A 550 -32.69 -52.20 14.17
CA MET A 550 -32.69 -53.34 15.10
C MET A 550 -34.05 -54.04 15.17
N VAL A 551 -35.16 -53.29 15.22
CA VAL A 551 -36.53 -53.84 15.38
C VAL A 551 -37.08 -54.51 14.12
N SER A 552 -36.75 -54.03 12.91
CA SER A 552 -37.26 -54.61 11.65
C SER A 552 -36.71 -56.03 11.37
N ARG A 553 -35.71 -56.49 12.12
CA ARG A 553 -35.28 -57.90 12.19
C ARG A 553 -36.09 -58.77 13.17
N ARG A 554 -37.14 -58.24 13.81
CA ARG A 554 -37.96 -58.95 14.80
C ARG A 554 -39.46 -58.94 14.48
N TYR A 555 -39.79 -58.98 13.19
CA TYR A 555 -40.99 -59.68 12.72
C TYR A 555 -40.75 -61.20 12.56
N GLU A 556 -39.57 -61.71 12.96
CA GLU A 556 -39.18 -63.12 12.99
C GLU A 556 -39.10 -63.72 14.42
N ASP A 557 -39.72 -63.12 15.45
CA ASP A 557 -39.69 -63.70 16.81
C ASP A 557 -40.90 -63.26 17.69
N PRO A 558 -41.66 -64.17 18.34
CA PRO A 558 -42.77 -63.79 19.21
C PRO A 558 -42.33 -63.68 20.68
N ARG A 559 -42.20 -62.45 21.24
CA ARG A 559 -42.24 -62.21 22.71
C ARG A 559 -42.26 -60.72 23.13
N LEU A 560 -43.22 -60.41 24.01
CA LEU A 560 -43.06 -59.68 25.29
C LEU A 560 -42.62 -58.19 25.36
N LEU A 561 -43.45 -57.40 26.08
CA LEU A 561 -43.09 -56.49 27.19
C LEU A 561 -42.28 -55.19 26.86
N ASN A 562 -42.27 -54.12 27.67
CA ASN A 562 -42.96 -53.87 28.96
C ASN A 562 -43.29 -52.39 29.26
N ASN A 563 -44.09 -52.21 30.32
CA ASN A 563 -44.26 -51.01 31.18
C ASN A 563 -43.01 -50.84 32.11
N PRO A 564 -42.92 -49.96 33.15
CA PRO A 564 -43.71 -48.76 33.52
C PRO A 564 -42.87 -47.55 34.04
N GLY A 565 -43.58 -46.43 34.37
CA GLY A 565 -43.31 -45.66 35.61
C GLY A 565 -42.41 -44.40 35.55
N ASN A 566 -42.41 -43.52 36.56
CA ASN A 566 -43.27 -43.48 37.76
C ASN A 566 -43.42 -42.06 38.39
N ASN A 567 -44.36 -41.94 39.35
CA ASN A 567 -44.70 -40.79 40.24
C ASN A 567 -43.65 -40.55 41.37
N PRO A 568 -43.82 -39.66 42.40
CA PRO A 568 -44.92 -38.72 42.79
C PRO A 568 -44.45 -37.23 42.89
N GLY A 569 -45.14 -36.20 43.43
CA GLY A 569 -46.36 -35.96 44.25
C GLY A 569 -46.58 -34.43 44.42
N LEU A 570 -47.38 -33.82 45.33
CA LEU A 570 -48.39 -34.23 46.32
C LEU A 570 -49.22 -32.99 46.81
N ASP A 571 -50.10 -33.18 47.81
CA ASP A 571 -51.06 -32.30 48.56
C ASP A 571 -50.66 -30.83 48.89
N GLY A 572 -51.55 -29.86 49.22
CA GLY A 572 -53.02 -29.77 49.47
C GLY A 572 -53.33 -28.37 50.11
N LEU A 573 -54.50 -27.85 50.54
CA LEU A 573 -55.97 -28.13 50.61
C LEU A 573 -56.68 -26.73 50.72
N GLY A 574 -58.01 -26.49 50.68
CA GLY A 574 -59.22 -27.30 50.37
C GLY A 574 -60.52 -26.69 50.98
N ASN A 575 -61.62 -26.56 50.21
CA ASN A 575 -62.98 -26.08 50.62
C ASN A 575 -63.06 -24.57 51.01
N ILE A 576 -64.19 -23.84 51.20
CA ILE A 576 -65.68 -24.01 51.22
C ILE A 576 -66.31 -22.74 50.56
N GLY A 577 -67.51 -22.68 49.92
CA GLY A 577 -68.46 -23.70 49.45
C GLY A 577 -69.97 -23.34 49.60
N GLY A 578 -70.67 -22.94 48.51
CA GLY A 578 -72.16 -22.77 48.45
C GLY A 578 -72.71 -21.33 48.35
N THR A 579 -74.01 -21.01 48.10
CA THR A 579 -75.22 -21.75 47.64
C THR A 579 -76.31 -20.75 47.12
N GLY A 580 -77.37 -21.21 46.41
CA GLY A 580 -78.65 -20.46 46.18
C GLY A 580 -79.23 -20.44 44.74
N VAL A 581 -80.55 -20.63 44.56
CA VAL A 581 -81.32 -20.80 43.27
C VAL A 581 -82.85 -20.67 43.56
N PRO A 582 -83.84 -20.63 42.60
CA PRO A 582 -83.82 -20.81 41.11
C PRO A 582 -84.69 -19.80 40.26
N SER A 583 -84.75 -20.02 38.92
CA SER A 583 -85.88 -19.99 37.93
C SER A 583 -87.12 -19.03 38.01
N PRO A 584 -87.90 -18.83 36.90
CA PRO A 584 -87.58 -18.69 35.46
C PRO A 584 -88.45 -17.61 34.71
N ILE A 585 -88.49 -17.66 33.36
CA ILE A 585 -89.48 -17.06 32.40
C ILE A 585 -89.19 -15.64 31.83
N THR A 586 -89.75 -15.43 30.62
CA THR A 586 -89.46 -14.47 29.54
C THR A 586 -89.52 -12.96 29.82
N GLY A 587 -88.55 -12.23 29.25
CA GLY A 587 -88.84 -11.22 28.23
C GLY A 587 -88.72 -9.72 28.60
N VAL A 588 -88.24 -8.96 27.61
CA VAL A 588 -88.30 -7.47 27.48
C VAL A 588 -87.26 -6.65 28.28
N ASN A 589 -86.49 -5.86 27.51
CA ASN A 589 -85.81 -4.59 27.83
C ASN A 589 -84.50 -4.49 28.67
N ILE A 590 -83.49 -3.91 27.99
CA ILE A 590 -82.72 -2.69 28.37
C ILE A 590 -81.51 -2.79 29.34
N SER A 591 -80.34 -2.52 28.75
CA SER A 591 -79.17 -1.75 29.27
C SER A 591 -78.06 -2.34 30.16
N THR A 592 -76.85 -1.82 29.86
CA THR A 592 -75.70 -1.48 30.73
C THR A 592 -74.88 -2.55 31.45
N GLY A 593 -73.55 -2.34 31.44
CA GLY A 593 -72.64 -2.76 32.51
C GLY A 593 -71.54 -3.75 32.12
N GLY A 594 -70.27 -3.36 32.32
CA GLY A 594 -69.19 -4.32 32.64
C GLY A 594 -69.22 -4.68 34.13
N MET A 595 -68.34 -5.50 34.69
CA MET A 595 -67.12 -6.18 34.21
C MET A 595 -67.20 -7.65 34.72
N GLY A 596 -66.49 -8.67 34.23
CA GLY A 596 -65.06 -8.77 33.90
C GLY A 596 -64.37 -9.71 34.91
N ILE A 597 -64.00 -10.91 34.45
CA ILE A 597 -63.13 -11.92 35.09
C ILE A 597 -62.24 -12.43 33.96
N GLY A 598 -60.94 -12.69 34.05
CA GLY A 598 -59.91 -12.71 35.10
C GLY A 598 -58.65 -13.34 34.44
N GLY A 599 -57.47 -13.51 35.03
CA GLY A 599 -56.92 -13.21 36.35
C GLY A 599 -55.52 -13.87 36.48
N SER A 600 -54.71 -13.47 37.46
CA SER A 600 -53.33 -13.96 37.74
C SER A 600 -52.23 -13.51 36.74
N ARG A 601 -51.03 -13.01 37.11
CA ARG A 601 -50.01 -13.31 38.16
C ARG A 601 -49.03 -14.45 37.78
N ALA A 602 -47.70 -14.35 38.01
CA ALA A 602 -46.87 -13.20 38.45
C ALA A 602 -45.33 -13.45 38.39
N ARG A 603 -44.57 -12.33 38.49
CA ARG A 603 -43.32 -12.11 39.28
C ARG A 603 -41.92 -12.47 38.75
N SER A 604 -40.95 -11.75 39.35
CA SER A 604 -39.47 -11.89 39.35
C SER A 604 -38.73 -11.34 38.13
N ARG A 605 -37.55 -10.71 38.26
CA ARG A 605 -36.80 -10.21 39.45
C ARG A 605 -35.80 -9.11 38.99
N CYS A 606 -35.30 -8.30 39.91
CA CYS A 606 -34.18 -7.37 39.66
C CYS A 606 -32.86 -7.92 40.22
N TYR A 607 -31.74 -7.45 39.67
CA TYR A 607 -30.40 -7.43 40.28
C TYR A 607 -29.57 -6.32 39.62
N ASP A 608 -28.61 -5.77 40.37
CA ASP A 608 -27.74 -4.65 39.98
C ASP A 608 -26.46 -5.11 39.27
N ASP A 609 -25.86 -4.25 38.43
CA ASP A 609 -24.39 -4.05 38.40
C ASP A 609 -24.04 -2.67 37.76
N SER A 610 -22.74 -2.39 37.57
CA SER A 610 -22.14 -1.06 37.68
C SER A 610 -20.89 -0.84 36.80
N GLY A 611 -20.48 0.44 36.63
CA GLY A 611 -19.30 0.87 35.83
C GLY A 611 -19.59 0.96 34.32
N PHE A 612 -19.35 2.04 33.56
CA PHE A 612 -18.45 3.21 33.64
C PHE A 612 -16.95 2.93 33.44
N VAL A 613 -16.50 2.98 32.18
CA VAL A 613 -15.40 3.85 31.70
C VAL A 613 -15.65 4.16 30.21
N ASP A 614 -15.66 5.45 29.82
CA ASP A 614 -15.40 5.90 28.43
C ASP A 614 -15.11 7.42 28.42
N PRO A 615 -13.88 7.86 28.08
CA PRO A 615 -13.69 9.23 27.56
C PRO A 615 -12.53 9.37 26.53
N PRO A 616 -12.41 10.53 25.82
CA PRO A 616 -13.37 11.61 25.59
C PRO A 616 -13.98 11.42 24.16
N ASP A 617 -14.22 12.35 23.22
CA ASP A 617 -14.11 13.83 23.03
C ASP A 617 -15.07 14.18 21.85
N LEU A 618 -15.43 15.40 21.44
CA LEU A 618 -14.94 16.77 21.70
C LEU A 618 -16.13 17.74 21.98
N SER A 619 -15.82 19.00 22.25
CA SER A 619 -16.75 20.13 22.38
C SER A 619 -16.80 20.99 21.08
N ALA A 620 -17.60 22.06 20.90
CA ALA A 620 -18.30 22.99 21.81
C ALA A 620 -19.53 23.65 21.12
N SER A 621 -20.65 24.01 21.79
CA SER A 621 -20.96 25.26 22.56
C SER A 621 -21.18 26.53 21.68
N PRO A 622 -21.90 27.62 22.12
CA PRO A 622 -22.50 27.98 23.42
C PRO A 622 -24.06 27.84 23.43
N GLY A 623 -24.89 28.25 24.42
CA GLY A 623 -24.77 29.14 25.62
C GLY A 623 -25.33 30.56 25.35
N LEU A 624 -26.09 31.27 26.20
CA LEU A 624 -26.47 31.13 27.63
C LEU A 624 -27.73 31.99 27.99
N LEU A 625 -28.40 31.69 29.13
CA LEU A 625 -29.23 32.57 30.02
C LEU A 625 -30.47 33.32 29.44
N LEU A 626 -31.39 33.90 30.26
CA LEU A 626 -32.30 33.35 31.29
C LEU A 626 -33.37 34.42 31.69
N ASP A 627 -34.39 33.97 32.44
CA ASP A 627 -35.35 34.71 33.31
C ASP A 627 -36.56 35.47 32.71
N ASP A 628 -37.64 35.49 33.52
CA ASP A 628 -39.00 36.03 33.27
C ASP A 628 -39.26 37.36 34.02
N ASP A 629 -40.26 38.17 33.61
CA ASP A 629 -41.00 39.03 34.57
C ASP A 629 -42.40 39.53 34.08
N ILE A 630 -43.45 38.93 34.65
CA ILE A 630 -44.68 39.50 35.27
C ILE A 630 -45.28 40.86 34.76
N PHE A 631 -46.51 40.80 34.15
CA PHE A 631 -47.76 41.63 34.33
C PHE A 631 -47.74 43.18 34.56
N PRO A 632 -48.89 43.94 34.53
CA PRO A 632 -50.29 43.65 34.14
C PRO A 632 -50.92 44.67 33.13
N ASP A 633 -52.25 44.74 33.08
CA ASP A 633 -53.10 45.79 32.46
C ASP A 633 -52.80 47.23 32.97
N ASP A 634 -53.17 48.29 32.23
CA ASP A 634 -54.46 48.98 32.46
C ASP A 634 -54.88 50.08 31.44
N ASN A 635 -56.19 50.30 31.40
CA ASN A 635 -57.08 51.36 30.89
C ASN A 635 -56.61 52.73 30.31
N LEU A 636 -57.35 53.12 29.24
CA LEU A 636 -58.04 54.41 28.99
C LEU A 636 -57.34 55.73 28.59
N SER A 637 -57.90 56.30 27.50
CA SER A 637 -58.31 57.71 27.33
C SER A 637 -57.28 58.81 27.02
N GLY A 638 -57.73 59.83 26.27
CA GLY A 638 -57.23 61.20 26.41
C GLY A 638 -56.72 61.88 25.13
N ALA A 639 -57.61 62.47 24.34
CA ALA A 639 -57.22 63.37 23.25
C ALA A 639 -56.58 64.67 23.77
N TYR A 640 -55.69 65.32 22.99
CA TYR A 640 -55.97 66.67 22.44
C TYR A 640 -54.96 67.14 21.37
N ASN A 641 -55.41 68.12 20.57
CA ASN A 641 -54.72 68.77 19.44
C ASN A 641 -53.28 69.27 19.67
N LYS A 642 -52.46 69.27 18.60
CA LYS A 642 -52.11 70.48 17.82
C LYS A 642 -51.25 70.22 16.57
N ARG A 643 -51.60 70.85 15.44
CA ARG A 643 -50.65 71.25 14.38
C ARG A 643 -49.95 72.57 14.80
N PRO A 644 -48.78 72.91 14.24
CA PRO A 644 -48.82 73.88 13.13
C PRO A 644 -47.77 73.72 12.02
N LEU A 645 -48.14 74.25 10.84
CA LEU A 645 -47.30 74.87 9.79
C LEU A 645 -46.26 74.06 8.96
N ARG A 646 -46.19 74.47 7.69
CA ARG A 646 -45.12 74.20 6.70
C ARG A 646 -43.98 75.18 6.90
N THR A 647 -42.76 74.84 6.45
CA THR A 647 -42.14 75.33 5.18
C THR A 647 -40.72 74.79 5.03
N SER A 648 -40.30 74.52 3.78
CA SER A 648 -38.90 74.40 3.27
C SER A 648 -37.91 73.51 4.03
N THR A 649 -37.21 72.56 3.42
CA THR A 649 -36.96 72.29 1.97
C THR A 649 -37.19 70.83 1.63
#